data_AF-A0A0J5FRR2-F1
#
_entry.id   AF-A0A0J5FRR2-F1
#
_cell.length_a   1.000
_cell.length_b   1.000
_cell.length_c   1.000
_cell.angle_alpha   90.00
_cell.angle_beta   90.00
_cell.angle_gamma   90.00
#
_symmetry.space_group_name_H-M   'P 1'
#
loop_
_entity.id
_entity.type
_entity.pdbx_description
1 polymer ?
#
loop_
_entity_poly.entity_id
_entity_poly.type
_entity_poly.pdbx_seq_one_letter_code
_entity_poly.pdbx_strand_id
1 'polypeptide(L)'
;MEVTVKKEKIFIAGAGGGGGSDRPRQSIEAPDNVESKTLASMLDLLGEGVIGGLKNGGQSIFLDDVPLLNPDSSPNFNGVKFWERRGEQNQDPIDGFDDIETPYNVATQLKATTPKTLQVDNDDADRVRIIMEFPRMTSTDKENGDINGTEVKFQFQLAIGESSFKPVIPLDHKDSTIKIAKKSSGKFQREYFIDLPKPGKNYRIKIIRFTPDTNSDYLHNKTVVASYGEIVFAKMAYPNSAIVGITIDSQEFGGNMPRRSYLVSGMKIRVPSNYRSADNSYQGDWDGGFDIQVSSNPAWILYDLLTNKRYGLGNFVNEYMIDTGQFYQIGRYCDQEVPDGFGGMEKRFTINTVIASRQEAYKVISDIASVFRGMVFWAGGMINLRQDSPATPVMQFSASNIIDKVIRKGSSRKDRPTVAVVTYNDKDDLYKQNIEYVEDEEAKKRFGIRKTESLAFGCTSRGQAYRTGLWLLYTSRMETDVVIFKAGIDSSFLVPGELVKLQDKYRSGKRNSGRIKSFTQNSITLDAPVRLDKEGAFITFLTVDSRMIDRNLLESTGEYQTVTFKEPIKTGDEPVAMGIWTITEPDLEPVLIRILSVKESDEKGTFEITGVEHNPTKFEAIDRGAILIPPKSSILDPTFIKPVGLQVTETTYLSSPGNLSVKLIVFWEGRSPKYVVRYRRSDVIDNWVRIEVTDNQCEILNVADNARYDIEVFAISVTGRRTETLATVYKTLGTLMPPRVPKNLVAVGDYRQIVLTWISPDSIDLDTIHVYGSRTNKLETASLLAKIPSTTFTHSGLDDDATWFYWVRAVNKRGMLSPVNSNLGTSATTKDILSFLKNKITSSELGKELLEEIETKAAGEDLDAIQDLVGETDKKIDAIQDLIDESGEKIDEIDKITGEIKASQDILNSSVETVKENAKKALKDAGDNASKIVKIKNTVDEQDKKLSSTLEAIQTVKGNIEAVLLEEKNSRIEGDKATTEKVELIETKINSHDAVIKRAESTAVDAGKTTARVAGSVEAVAKAAIDTALKGEEEVREQRETNAKIFTDQKVIVDGQQALSQKIETMTAEFNQNIKAQLSEEKQTRANADEALSKQVTQLKSEVDQNIKAQLSEEKQTRANADEALSKQVTQLKSE
;
A
#
# COMPACT_ATOMS: atom_id res chain seq x y z
N MET A 1 -38.22 35.24 -52.33
CA MET A 1 -38.41 36.64 -51.88
C MET A 1 -37.13 37.06 -51.20
N GLU A 2 -36.18 37.61 -51.94
CA GLU A 2 -34.94 38.14 -51.38
C GLU A 2 -35.15 39.60 -50.98
N VAL A 3 -35.03 39.89 -49.68
CA VAL A 3 -35.03 41.25 -49.14
C VAL A 3 -33.57 41.68 -49.00
N THR A 4 -33.13 42.55 -49.92
CA THR A 4 -31.80 43.16 -49.87
C THR A 4 -31.86 44.41 -48.99
N VAL A 5 -31.16 44.40 -47.85
CA VAL A 5 -31.03 45.56 -46.96
C VAL A 5 -29.89 46.45 -47.49
N LYS A 6 -30.23 47.60 -48.08
CA LYS A 6 -29.29 48.69 -48.38
C LYS A 6 -29.01 49.49 -47.11
N LYS A 7 -27.75 49.51 -46.66
CA LYS A 7 -27.26 50.51 -45.69
C LYS A 7 -26.97 51.82 -46.43
N GLU A 8 -27.82 52.83 -46.23
CA GLU A 8 -27.53 54.21 -46.60
C GLU A 8 -26.52 54.83 -45.61
N LYS A 9 -25.46 55.45 -46.12
CA LYS A 9 -24.61 56.38 -45.36
C LYS A 9 -25.02 57.80 -45.71
N ILE A 10 -25.62 58.47 -44.73
CA ILE A 10 -25.92 59.91 -44.75
C ILE A 10 -24.61 60.66 -44.45
N PHE A 11 -24.24 61.62 -45.31
CA PHE A 11 -23.30 62.67 -44.94
C PHE A 11 -23.87 64.06 -45.29
N ILE A 12 -23.71 64.94 -44.31
CA ILE A 12 -24.20 66.30 -44.17
C ILE A 12 -23.43 67.23 -45.13
N ALA A 13 -24.15 68.05 -45.91
CA ALA A 13 -23.57 69.11 -46.73
C ALA A 13 -23.94 70.48 -46.13
N GLY A 14 -22.91 71.22 -45.69
CA GLY A 14 -23.00 72.65 -45.39
C GLY A 14 -23.01 73.47 -46.67
N ALA A 15 -23.86 74.50 -46.70
CA ALA A 15 -24.13 75.38 -47.82
C ALA A 15 -22.98 76.39 -48.08
N GLY A 16 -22.68 76.63 -49.35
CA GLY A 16 -21.82 77.72 -49.83
C GLY A 16 -21.71 77.67 -51.35
N GLY A 17 -22.52 78.50 -52.04
CA GLY A 17 -22.76 78.43 -53.48
C GLY A 17 -21.66 79.01 -54.38
N GLY A 18 -21.79 78.72 -55.67
CA GLY A 18 -21.03 79.30 -56.78
C GLY A 18 -21.10 78.39 -58.00
N GLY A 19 -21.87 78.75 -59.02
CA GLY A 19 -22.31 77.85 -60.08
C GLY A 19 -21.24 77.43 -61.09
N GLY A 20 -21.40 76.21 -61.59
CA GLY A 20 -20.67 75.62 -62.71
C GLY A 20 -21.18 74.19 -62.93
N SER A 21 -21.98 73.98 -63.96
CA SER A 21 -22.62 72.70 -64.28
C SER A 21 -21.63 71.67 -64.80
N ASP A 22 -21.18 70.77 -63.94
CA ASP A 22 -20.83 69.39 -64.28
C ASP A 22 -20.87 68.57 -62.98
N ARG A 23 -21.75 67.55 -62.89
CA ARG A 23 -21.69 66.59 -61.78
C ARG A 23 -20.44 65.73 -62.01
N PRO A 24 -19.42 65.76 -61.14
CA PRO A 24 -18.29 64.83 -61.29
C PRO A 24 -18.81 63.41 -61.14
N ARG A 25 -18.52 62.55 -62.12
CA ARG A 25 -18.78 61.10 -62.03
C ARG A 25 -18.08 60.57 -60.78
N GLN A 26 -18.82 59.86 -59.92
CA GLN A 26 -18.22 59.13 -58.80
C GLN A 26 -17.48 57.92 -59.37
N SER A 27 -16.18 57.80 -59.08
CA SER A 27 -15.36 56.65 -59.47
C SER A 27 -15.98 55.35 -58.98
N ILE A 28 -16.13 54.37 -59.86
CA ILE A 28 -16.66 53.04 -59.56
C ILE A 28 -15.49 52.08 -59.36
N GLU A 29 -15.44 51.42 -58.20
CA GLU A 29 -14.48 50.36 -57.93
C GLU A 29 -15.07 49.00 -58.32
N ALA A 30 -14.38 48.27 -59.19
CA ALA A 30 -14.73 46.91 -59.54
C ALA A 30 -14.69 46.01 -58.29
N PRO A 31 -15.60 45.03 -58.14
CA PRO A 31 -15.58 44.13 -56.98
C PRO A 31 -14.30 43.29 -56.95
N ASP A 32 -13.78 43.03 -55.75
CA ASP A 32 -12.69 42.08 -55.56
C ASP A 32 -13.14 40.69 -56.04
N ASN A 33 -12.30 40.02 -56.83
CA ASN A 33 -12.63 38.73 -57.45
C ASN A 33 -11.53 37.67 -57.23
N VAL A 34 -10.77 37.85 -56.15
CA VAL A 34 -9.72 36.93 -55.72
C VAL A 34 -10.21 36.15 -54.52
N GLU A 35 -10.24 34.83 -54.69
CA GLU A 35 -10.44 33.87 -53.61
C GLU A 35 -9.06 33.35 -53.18
N SER A 36 -8.71 33.54 -51.91
CA SER A 36 -7.65 32.76 -51.27
C SER A 36 -8.29 31.43 -50.84
N LYS A 37 -7.88 30.34 -51.47
CA LYS A 37 -8.23 28.97 -51.04
C LYS A 37 -6.92 28.33 -50.63
N THR A 38 -6.67 28.25 -49.34
CA THR A 38 -5.51 27.57 -48.79
C THR A 38 -6.05 26.51 -47.84
N LEU A 39 -5.76 25.24 -48.14
CA LEU A 39 -6.07 24.14 -47.23
C LEU A 39 -4.93 24.03 -46.22
N ALA A 40 -5.28 24.00 -44.93
CA ALA A 40 -4.34 23.71 -43.86
C ALA A 40 -4.51 22.25 -43.44
N SER A 41 -3.48 21.44 -43.67
CA SER A 41 -3.41 20.05 -43.17
C SER A 41 -2.66 20.02 -41.84
N MET A 42 -3.22 19.35 -40.84
CA MET A 42 -2.64 19.19 -39.50
C MET A 42 -2.71 17.75 -39.05
N LEU A 43 -1.65 17.30 -38.39
CA LEU A 43 -1.60 16.00 -37.76
C LEU A 43 -1.36 16.17 -36.27
N ASP A 44 -2.36 15.80 -35.45
CA ASP A 44 -2.26 15.87 -33.99
C ASP A 44 -2.07 14.47 -33.39
N LEU A 45 -1.12 14.34 -32.47
CA LEU A 45 -0.91 13.13 -31.67
C LEU A 45 -1.85 13.14 -30.45
N LEU A 46 -2.75 12.16 -30.38
CA LEU A 46 -3.67 11.95 -29.27
C LEU A 46 -3.04 11.15 -28.12
N GLY A 47 -2.14 10.22 -28.44
CA GLY A 47 -1.47 9.39 -27.44
C GLY A 47 -0.62 8.27 -28.02
N GLU A 48 0.16 7.64 -27.15
CA GLU A 48 0.93 6.43 -27.44
C GLU A 48 0.04 5.20 -27.21
N GLY A 49 0.18 4.17 -28.03
CA GLY A 49 -0.57 2.91 -27.94
C GLY A 49 -1.95 2.94 -28.60
N VAL A 50 -2.64 1.80 -28.51
CA VAL A 50 -3.97 1.62 -29.11
C VAL A 50 -5.03 2.27 -28.23
N ILE A 51 -5.77 3.24 -28.75
CA ILE A 51 -6.88 3.89 -28.04
C ILE A 51 -8.25 3.31 -28.43
N GLY A 52 -9.28 3.59 -27.63
CA GLY A 52 -10.66 3.29 -27.99
C GLY A 52 -11.17 4.09 -29.20
N GLY A 53 -10.52 5.21 -29.50
CA GLY A 53 -10.86 6.10 -30.60
C GLY A 53 -11.70 7.31 -30.20
N LEU A 54 -12.15 8.10 -31.17
CA LEU A 54 -13.05 9.23 -30.93
C LEU A 54 -14.42 8.75 -30.42
N LYS A 55 -14.89 9.30 -29.30
CA LYS A 55 -16.07 8.77 -28.58
C LYS A 55 -17.34 8.77 -29.45
N ASN A 56 -17.58 9.85 -30.17
CA ASN A 56 -18.73 10.08 -31.05
C ASN A 56 -18.29 10.53 -32.47
N GLY A 57 -17.14 10.03 -32.96
CA GLY A 57 -16.60 10.40 -34.27
C GLY A 57 -16.38 11.92 -34.40
N GLY A 58 -16.85 12.54 -35.48
CA GLY A 58 -16.68 13.97 -35.74
C GLY A 58 -17.30 14.89 -34.68
N GLN A 59 -18.32 14.44 -33.92
CA GLN A 59 -18.88 15.21 -32.80
C GLN A 59 -17.88 15.36 -31.63
N SER A 60 -16.83 14.54 -31.62
CA SER A 60 -15.78 14.56 -30.60
C SER A 60 -14.57 15.40 -30.99
N ILE A 61 -14.62 16.10 -32.12
CA ILE A 61 -13.59 17.03 -32.56
C ILE A 61 -14.13 18.44 -32.33
N PHE A 62 -13.41 19.25 -31.56
CA PHE A 62 -13.79 20.63 -31.25
C PHE A 62 -12.80 21.60 -31.87
N LEU A 63 -13.32 22.59 -32.61
CA LEU A 63 -12.57 23.71 -33.16
C LEU A 63 -13.04 24.97 -32.43
N ASP A 64 -12.15 25.62 -31.68
CA ASP A 64 -12.45 26.75 -30.79
C ASP A 64 -13.65 26.48 -29.85
N ASP A 65 -13.61 25.31 -29.19
CA ASP A 65 -14.64 24.78 -28.27
C ASP A 65 -16.01 24.46 -28.94
N VAL A 66 -16.14 24.58 -30.27
CA VAL A 66 -17.34 24.21 -31.03
C VAL A 66 -17.16 22.83 -31.67
N PRO A 67 -18.10 21.87 -31.48
CA PRO A 67 -17.97 20.55 -32.08
C PRO A 67 -18.07 20.64 -33.61
N LEU A 68 -17.28 19.83 -34.32
CA LEU A 68 -17.23 19.81 -35.78
C LEU A 68 -18.58 19.38 -36.38
N LEU A 69 -19.21 18.39 -35.76
CA LEU A 69 -20.56 17.92 -36.10
C LEU A 69 -21.50 18.12 -34.91
N ASN A 70 -22.72 18.55 -35.18
CA ASN A 70 -23.81 18.59 -34.20
C ASN A 70 -24.31 17.18 -33.86
N PRO A 71 -25.10 17.02 -32.78
CA PRO A 71 -25.71 15.73 -32.42
C PRO A 71 -26.55 15.10 -33.55
N ASP A 72 -27.13 15.91 -34.44
CA ASP A 72 -27.88 15.48 -35.63
C ASP A 72 -26.98 15.17 -36.85
N SER A 73 -25.65 15.19 -36.67
CA SER A 73 -24.62 15.03 -37.70
C SER A 73 -24.54 16.16 -38.74
N SER A 74 -25.23 17.28 -38.52
CA SER A 74 -25.02 18.47 -39.36
C SER A 74 -23.63 19.10 -39.09
N PRO A 75 -22.88 19.52 -40.12
CA PRO A 75 -21.58 20.13 -39.93
C PRO A 75 -21.70 21.58 -39.45
N ASN A 76 -20.92 21.96 -38.44
CA ASN A 76 -20.79 23.36 -38.00
C ASN A 76 -19.79 24.16 -38.84
N PHE A 77 -18.89 23.47 -39.56
CA PHE A 77 -17.87 24.06 -40.42
C PHE A 77 -17.91 23.39 -41.79
N ASN A 78 -17.82 24.17 -42.87
CA ASN A 78 -17.75 23.61 -44.22
C ASN A 78 -16.30 23.38 -44.64
N GLY A 79 -16.07 22.40 -45.52
CA GLY A 79 -14.73 22.16 -46.08
C GLY A 79 -13.71 21.55 -45.10
N VAL A 80 -14.14 21.10 -43.92
CA VAL A 80 -13.29 20.37 -42.97
C VAL A 80 -13.37 18.86 -43.25
N LYS A 81 -12.23 18.20 -43.41
CA LYS A 81 -12.16 16.73 -43.43
C LYS A 81 -11.25 16.25 -42.31
N PHE A 82 -11.57 15.09 -41.73
CA PHE A 82 -10.75 14.49 -40.69
C PHE A 82 -10.55 12.99 -40.93
N TRP A 83 -9.46 12.48 -40.40
CA TRP A 83 -9.11 11.06 -40.38
C TRP A 83 -8.68 10.69 -38.97
N GLU A 84 -9.08 9.51 -38.51
CA GLU A 84 -8.69 8.96 -37.23
C GLU A 84 -7.78 7.75 -37.46
N ARG A 85 -6.70 7.66 -36.69
CA ARG A 85 -5.96 6.41 -36.49
C ARG A 85 -5.83 6.15 -35.01
N ARG A 86 -6.10 4.90 -34.63
CA ARG A 86 -6.21 4.50 -33.23
C ARG A 86 -4.89 4.05 -32.61
N GLY A 87 -3.78 4.11 -33.34
CA GLY A 87 -2.49 3.63 -32.85
C GLY A 87 -2.32 2.12 -32.97
N GLU A 88 -2.94 1.46 -33.94
CA GLU A 88 -2.71 0.03 -34.18
C GLU A 88 -1.28 -0.20 -34.74
N GLN A 89 -0.72 -1.39 -34.49
CA GLN A 89 0.59 -1.76 -34.98
C GLN A 89 0.62 -1.82 -36.52
N ASN A 90 -0.47 -2.28 -37.13
CA ASN A 90 -0.67 -2.45 -38.57
C ASN A 90 -1.66 -1.42 -39.13
N GLN A 91 -1.58 -0.16 -38.68
CA GLN A 91 -2.48 0.90 -39.15
C GLN A 91 -2.09 1.43 -40.54
N ASP A 92 -3.08 1.86 -41.31
CA ASP A 92 -2.86 2.42 -42.65
C ASP A 92 -2.34 3.86 -42.59
N PRO A 93 -1.51 4.30 -43.56
CA PRO A 93 -1.19 5.72 -43.76
C PRO A 93 -2.45 6.58 -43.94
N ILE A 94 -2.35 7.88 -43.63
CA ILE A 94 -3.46 8.82 -43.78
C ILE A 94 -3.40 9.47 -45.16
N ASP A 95 -4.46 9.27 -45.94
CA ASP A 95 -4.60 9.86 -47.27
C ASP A 95 -4.60 11.40 -47.19
N GLY A 96 -3.73 12.04 -47.97
CA GLY A 96 -3.50 13.49 -47.92
C GLY A 96 -2.45 13.97 -46.91
N PHE A 97 -1.79 13.05 -46.19
CA PHE A 97 -0.61 13.29 -45.35
C PHE A 97 0.59 12.43 -45.82
N ASP A 98 0.63 12.18 -47.13
CA ASP A 98 1.64 11.34 -47.78
C ASP A 98 2.94 12.11 -48.03
N ASP A 99 3.11 13.28 -47.41
CA ASP A 99 4.20 14.17 -47.69
C ASP A 99 4.80 14.83 -46.43
N ILE A 100 6.13 14.96 -46.47
CA ILE A 100 6.90 15.69 -45.48
C ILE A 100 7.36 16.98 -46.16
N GLU A 101 6.87 18.11 -45.69
CA GLU A 101 7.23 19.43 -46.21
C GLU A 101 8.24 20.13 -45.30
N THR A 102 9.36 20.57 -45.88
CA THR A 102 10.34 21.45 -45.22
C THR A 102 10.19 22.87 -45.79
N PRO A 103 9.65 23.84 -45.03
CA PRO A 103 9.40 25.20 -45.53
C PRO A 103 10.62 26.12 -45.42
N TYR A 104 10.81 26.98 -46.42
CA TYR A 104 11.85 28.00 -46.52
C TYR A 104 11.27 29.38 -46.86
N ASN A 105 11.60 30.40 -46.08
CA ASN A 105 11.17 31.78 -46.33
C ASN A 105 12.06 32.45 -47.38
N VAL A 106 11.45 33.16 -48.34
CA VAL A 106 12.14 33.84 -49.45
C VAL A 106 11.92 35.35 -49.43
N ALA A 107 10.68 35.79 -49.19
CA ALA A 107 10.23 37.18 -49.08
C ALA A 107 10.82 38.15 -50.13
N THR A 108 11.03 37.71 -51.38
CA THR A 108 11.72 38.49 -52.41
C THR A 108 10.74 38.97 -53.49
N GLN A 109 10.74 40.27 -53.79
CA GLN A 109 9.94 40.80 -54.91
C GLN A 109 10.48 40.31 -56.25
N LEU A 110 9.57 39.79 -57.09
CA LEU A 110 9.86 39.38 -58.45
C LEU A 110 9.66 40.56 -59.42
N LYS A 111 10.72 40.91 -60.15
CA LYS A 111 10.74 42.01 -61.13
C LYS A 111 10.94 41.48 -62.56
N ALA A 112 10.49 42.22 -63.56
CA ALA A 112 10.66 41.82 -64.97
C ALA A 112 12.14 41.70 -65.37
N THR A 113 13.02 42.52 -64.80
CA THR A 113 14.47 42.51 -65.06
C THR A 113 15.27 41.63 -64.10
N THR A 114 14.67 41.17 -63.00
CA THR A 114 15.36 40.42 -61.94
C THR A 114 14.62 39.13 -61.62
N PRO A 115 14.98 38.01 -62.26
CA PRO A 115 14.39 36.71 -61.94
C PRO A 115 14.89 36.20 -60.58
N LYS A 116 14.12 35.33 -59.93
CA LYS A 116 14.52 34.69 -58.67
C LYS A 116 14.80 33.21 -58.90
N THR A 117 15.99 32.75 -58.53
CA THR A 117 16.32 31.32 -58.50
C THR A 117 16.25 30.81 -57.05
N LEU A 118 15.53 29.70 -56.87
CA LEU A 118 15.44 28.90 -55.67
C LEU A 118 16.32 27.66 -55.86
N GLN A 119 17.07 27.28 -54.83
CA GLN A 119 17.91 26.10 -54.83
C GLN A 119 17.30 25.08 -53.88
N VAL A 120 17.21 23.83 -54.33
CA VAL A 120 16.66 22.70 -53.58
C VAL A 120 17.79 21.71 -53.38
N ASP A 121 18.32 21.69 -52.17
CA ASP A 121 19.49 20.89 -51.80
C ASP A 121 19.11 19.48 -51.30
N ASN A 122 17.82 19.27 -51.00
CA ASN A 122 17.30 17.95 -50.63
C ASN A 122 17.13 17.07 -51.88
N ASP A 123 18.08 16.15 -52.10
CA ASP A 123 18.04 15.17 -53.19
C ASP A 123 16.81 14.24 -53.13
N ASP A 124 16.24 14.05 -51.94
CA ASP A 124 15.07 13.21 -51.71
C ASP A 124 13.76 13.96 -51.97
N ALA A 125 13.77 15.29 -52.16
CA ALA A 125 12.57 16.07 -52.49
C ALA A 125 11.96 15.60 -53.82
N ASP A 126 10.68 15.23 -53.79
CA ASP A 126 9.91 14.76 -54.95
C ASP A 126 9.12 15.89 -55.61
N ARG A 127 8.80 16.93 -54.85
CA ARG A 127 8.02 18.09 -55.29
C ARG A 127 8.47 19.35 -54.57
N VAL A 128 8.25 20.50 -55.20
CA VAL A 128 8.41 21.81 -54.56
C VAL A 128 7.10 22.56 -54.63
N ARG A 129 6.64 23.07 -53.49
CA ARG A 129 5.55 24.04 -53.41
C ARG A 129 6.13 25.44 -53.37
N ILE A 130 5.69 26.34 -54.24
CA ILE A 130 6.12 27.74 -54.24
C ILE A 130 4.91 28.63 -53.95
N ILE A 131 5.02 29.46 -52.92
CA ILE A 131 3.97 30.42 -52.55
C ILE A 131 4.31 31.79 -53.14
N MET A 132 3.47 32.24 -54.07
CA MET A 132 3.52 33.57 -54.65
C MET A 132 2.54 34.48 -53.91
N GLU A 133 3.01 35.64 -53.48
CA GLU A 133 2.23 36.66 -52.80
C GLU A 133 2.00 37.87 -53.71
N PHE A 134 0.77 38.37 -53.68
CA PHE A 134 0.32 39.56 -54.40
C PHE A 134 -0.27 40.53 -53.38
N PRO A 135 0.49 41.54 -52.93
CA PRO A 135 0.02 42.47 -51.88
C PRO A 135 -1.20 43.29 -52.29
N ARG A 136 -1.34 43.60 -53.58
CA ARG A 136 -2.47 44.33 -54.17
C ARG A 136 -2.46 44.14 -55.69
N MET A 137 -3.64 44.04 -56.29
CA MET A 137 -3.85 43.87 -57.74
C MET A 137 -4.93 44.85 -58.22
N THR A 138 -4.56 46.10 -58.49
CA THR A 138 -5.50 47.15 -58.94
C THR A 138 -4.86 48.08 -59.98
N SER A 139 -5.67 48.59 -60.90
CA SER A 139 -5.30 49.65 -61.84
C SER A 139 -6.35 50.75 -61.79
N THR A 140 -5.94 51.99 -61.55
CA THR A 140 -6.82 53.17 -61.51
C THR A 140 -6.74 53.88 -62.85
N ASP A 141 -7.89 54.09 -63.47
CA ASP A 141 -8.00 54.87 -64.71
C ASP A 141 -7.79 56.37 -64.39
N LYS A 142 -6.90 57.01 -65.16
CA LYS A 142 -6.48 58.40 -64.94
C LYS A 142 -7.52 59.42 -65.37
N GLU A 143 -8.46 59.07 -66.25
CA GLU A 143 -9.45 60.00 -66.79
C GLU A 143 -10.75 60.03 -65.98
N ASN A 144 -11.16 58.89 -65.41
CA ASN A 144 -12.44 58.75 -64.70
C ASN A 144 -12.31 58.27 -63.24
N GLY A 145 -11.10 57.91 -62.79
CA GLY A 145 -10.83 57.46 -61.41
C GLY A 145 -11.32 56.05 -61.08
N ASP A 146 -11.89 55.30 -62.04
CA ASP A 146 -12.40 53.94 -61.81
C ASP A 146 -11.26 52.97 -61.47
N ILE A 147 -11.49 52.09 -60.50
CA ILE A 147 -10.50 51.10 -60.04
C ILE A 147 -10.86 49.74 -60.63
N ASN A 148 -10.00 49.26 -61.52
CA ASN A 148 -10.12 47.97 -62.20
C ASN A 148 -9.06 46.97 -61.72
N GLY A 149 -9.19 45.71 -62.14
CA GLY A 149 -8.16 44.69 -61.91
C GLY A 149 -6.92 44.91 -62.78
N THR A 150 -5.84 44.23 -62.44
CA THR A 150 -4.59 44.23 -63.22
C THR A 150 -4.18 42.80 -63.57
N GLU A 151 -3.24 42.67 -64.50
CA GLU A 151 -2.67 41.40 -64.93
C GLU A 151 -1.19 41.28 -64.58
N VAL A 152 -0.76 40.09 -64.16
CA VAL A 152 0.65 39.68 -64.06
C VAL A 152 0.85 38.34 -64.75
N LYS A 153 1.90 38.26 -65.57
CA LYS A 153 2.39 37.04 -66.20
C LYS A 153 3.76 36.67 -65.66
N PHE A 154 3.95 35.41 -65.30
CA PHE A 154 5.24 34.86 -64.85
C PHE A 154 5.37 33.39 -65.24
N GLN A 155 6.57 32.82 -65.16
CA GLN A 155 6.86 31.43 -65.51
C GLN A 155 7.86 30.83 -64.53
N PHE A 156 7.73 29.52 -64.30
CA PHE A 156 8.70 28.70 -63.59
C PHE A 156 9.57 27.95 -64.59
N GLN A 157 10.87 27.85 -64.29
CA GLN A 157 11.83 27.08 -65.07
C GLN A 157 12.63 26.18 -64.14
N LEU A 158 12.78 24.91 -64.49
CA LEU A 158 13.53 23.93 -63.73
C LEU A 158 14.87 23.62 -64.41
N ALA A 159 15.94 23.53 -63.63
CA ALA A 159 17.24 22.99 -64.00
C ALA A 159 17.64 21.92 -62.97
N ILE A 160 18.25 20.83 -63.46
CA ILE A 160 18.75 19.70 -62.66
C ILE A 160 20.28 19.69 -62.78
N GLY A 161 21.01 19.75 -61.66
CA GLY A 161 22.47 19.87 -61.68
C GLY A 161 22.93 21.08 -62.52
N GLU A 162 23.83 20.84 -63.48
CA GLU A 162 24.37 21.88 -64.37
C GLU A 162 23.54 22.12 -65.65
N SER A 163 22.40 21.45 -65.82
CA SER A 163 21.56 21.65 -67.02
C SER A 163 21.01 23.08 -67.15
N SER A 164 20.63 23.44 -68.38
CA SER A 164 19.95 24.71 -68.69
C SER A 164 18.53 24.74 -68.13
N PHE A 165 18.08 25.90 -67.65
CA PHE A 165 16.69 26.12 -67.23
C PHE A 165 15.71 25.87 -68.38
N LYS A 166 14.72 24.99 -68.14
CA LYS A 166 13.61 24.71 -69.07
C LYS A 166 12.28 25.10 -68.42
N PRO A 167 11.34 25.71 -69.15
CA PRO A 167 9.99 25.96 -68.65
C PRO A 167 9.36 24.69 -68.05
N VAL A 168 8.75 24.82 -66.89
CA VAL A 168 7.98 23.75 -66.25
C VAL A 168 6.54 24.21 -66.06
N ILE A 169 5.61 23.26 -66.19
CA ILE A 169 4.17 23.50 -66.02
C ILE A 169 3.83 23.08 -64.59
N PRO A 170 3.33 23.98 -63.72
CA PRO A 170 2.82 23.60 -62.41
C PRO A 170 1.62 22.65 -62.54
N LEU A 171 1.46 21.74 -61.58
CA LEU A 171 0.52 20.59 -61.67
C LEU A 171 -0.91 20.96 -62.11
N ASP A 172 -1.48 22.03 -61.54
CA ASP A 172 -2.87 22.46 -61.81
C ASP A 172 -3.01 23.45 -62.99
N HIS A 173 -1.97 23.60 -63.82
CA HIS A 173 -1.94 24.58 -64.90
C HIS A 173 -1.73 23.91 -66.26
N LYS A 174 -2.31 24.51 -67.31
CA LYS A 174 -2.21 24.00 -68.69
C LYS A 174 -1.01 24.56 -69.45
N ASP A 175 -0.51 25.72 -69.01
CA ASP A 175 0.55 26.48 -69.69
C ASP A 175 1.71 26.76 -68.72
N SER A 176 2.94 26.79 -69.26
CA SER A 176 4.14 27.14 -68.48
C SER A 176 4.23 28.63 -68.12
N THR A 177 3.44 29.47 -68.79
CA THR A 177 3.30 30.89 -68.45
C THR A 177 2.00 31.10 -67.70
N ILE A 178 2.11 31.44 -66.42
CA ILE A 178 0.99 31.67 -65.53
C ILE A 178 0.52 33.11 -65.71
N LYS A 179 -0.77 33.28 -66.02
CA LYS A 179 -1.44 34.57 -66.14
C LYS A 179 -2.45 34.75 -65.01
N ILE A 180 -2.23 35.77 -64.18
CA ILE A 180 -3.16 36.19 -63.13
C ILE A 180 -3.78 37.53 -63.55
N ALA A 181 -5.04 37.53 -63.96
CA ALA A 181 -5.81 38.72 -64.31
C ALA A 181 -6.99 38.87 -63.35
N LYS A 182 -6.80 39.64 -62.27
CA LYS A 182 -7.71 39.73 -61.14
C LYS A 182 -7.70 41.12 -60.51
N LYS A 183 -8.75 41.46 -59.75
CA LYS A 183 -8.85 42.67 -58.93
C LYS A 183 -8.81 42.26 -57.46
N SER A 184 -7.88 42.81 -56.69
CA SER A 184 -7.80 42.64 -55.24
C SER A 184 -7.26 43.89 -54.57
N SER A 185 -8.02 44.43 -53.62
CA SER A 185 -7.61 45.59 -52.81
C SER A 185 -6.76 45.20 -51.59
N GLY A 186 -6.60 43.91 -51.30
CA GLY A 186 -5.78 43.38 -50.19
C GLY A 186 -4.73 42.36 -50.64
N LYS A 187 -3.92 41.88 -49.69
CA LYS A 187 -2.91 40.85 -49.95
C LYS A 187 -3.60 39.50 -50.19
N PHE A 188 -3.11 38.73 -51.15
CA PHE A 188 -3.49 37.33 -51.32
C PHE A 188 -2.31 36.48 -51.76
N GLN A 189 -2.39 35.18 -51.52
CA GLN A 189 -1.34 34.21 -51.87
C GLN A 189 -1.89 33.14 -52.81
N ARG A 190 -1.01 32.55 -53.63
CA ARG A 190 -1.29 31.41 -54.50
C ARG A 190 -0.12 30.44 -54.43
N GLU A 191 -0.43 29.16 -54.26
CA GLU A 191 0.56 28.08 -54.28
C GLU A 191 0.68 27.46 -55.68
N TYR A 192 1.90 27.02 -56.00
CA TYR A 192 2.24 26.36 -57.25
C TYR A 192 3.09 25.13 -56.96
N PHE A 193 2.63 23.95 -57.39
CA PHE A 193 3.36 22.70 -57.22
C PHE A 193 4.15 22.35 -58.47
N ILE A 194 5.44 22.05 -58.29
CA ILE A 194 6.36 21.63 -59.35
C ILE A 194 6.93 20.27 -58.96
N ASP A 195 6.62 19.23 -59.74
CA ASP A 195 7.19 17.90 -59.55
C ASP A 195 8.68 17.90 -59.96
N LEU A 196 9.51 17.28 -59.14
CA LEU A 196 10.94 17.13 -59.39
C LEU A 196 11.19 15.77 -60.07
N PRO A 197 11.67 15.76 -61.31
CA PRO A 197 11.84 14.52 -62.08
C PRO A 197 12.97 13.66 -61.51
N LYS A 198 12.65 12.41 -61.15
CA LYS A 198 13.61 11.42 -60.62
C LYS A 198 14.15 10.51 -61.74
N PRO A 199 15.42 10.09 -61.69
CA PRO A 199 16.45 10.47 -60.71
C PRO A 199 17.06 11.86 -61.02
N GLY A 200 17.29 12.68 -60.01
CA GLY A 200 17.91 14.01 -60.14
C GLY A 200 18.41 14.54 -58.79
N LYS A 201 19.41 15.43 -58.84
CA LYS A 201 20.06 16.07 -57.67
C LYS A 201 20.29 17.55 -57.94
N ASN A 202 20.43 18.37 -56.90
CA ASN A 202 20.67 19.82 -57.01
C ASN A 202 19.66 20.52 -57.94
N TYR A 203 18.36 20.48 -57.59
CA TYR A 203 17.35 21.15 -58.41
C TYR A 203 17.42 22.67 -58.21
N ARG A 204 17.27 23.41 -59.30
CA ARG A 204 17.21 24.87 -59.30
C ARG A 204 15.96 25.32 -60.03
N ILE A 205 15.11 26.07 -59.33
CA ILE A 205 13.87 26.60 -59.90
C ILE A 205 14.04 28.10 -60.09
N LYS A 206 14.06 28.57 -61.34
CA LYS A 206 14.07 29.99 -61.69
C LYS A 206 12.65 30.46 -61.98
N ILE A 207 12.26 31.55 -61.34
CA ILE A 207 10.97 32.22 -61.50
C ILE A 207 11.25 33.51 -62.28
N ILE A 208 10.53 33.71 -63.39
CA ILE A 208 10.69 34.87 -64.26
C ILE A 208 9.34 35.59 -64.41
N ARG A 209 9.35 36.93 -64.37
CA ARG A 209 8.16 37.75 -64.60
C ARG A 209 8.22 38.37 -65.99
N PHE A 210 7.11 38.34 -66.73
CA PHE A 210 6.99 38.91 -68.07
C PHE A 210 6.26 40.25 -68.11
N THR A 211 5.35 40.49 -67.16
CA THR A 211 4.65 41.77 -67.08
C THR A 211 5.59 42.86 -66.57
N PRO A 212 5.62 44.06 -67.18
CA PRO A 212 6.40 45.18 -66.68
C PRO A 212 6.13 45.49 -65.19
N ASP A 213 7.15 46.01 -64.51
CA ASP A 213 7.05 46.41 -63.12
C ASP A 213 6.14 47.63 -62.96
N THR A 214 5.52 47.76 -61.79
CA THR A 214 4.78 48.98 -61.42
C THR A 214 5.71 50.19 -61.48
N ASN A 215 5.37 51.19 -62.29
CA ASN A 215 6.12 52.44 -62.46
C ASN A 215 5.27 53.70 -62.22
N SER A 216 4.05 53.52 -61.68
CA SER A 216 3.04 54.57 -61.51
C SER A 216 2.18 54.24 -60.29
N ASP A 217 1.79 55.27 -59.53
CA ASP A 217 0.91 55.12 -58.35
C ASP A 217 -0.50 54.61 -58.71
N TYR A 218 -0.88 54.73 -59.99
CA TYR A 218 -2.15 54.23 -60.53
C TYR A 218 -2.14 52.74 -60.91
N LEU A 219 -1.00 52.05 -60.82
CA LEU A 219 -0.91 50.62 -61.11
C LEU A 219 -0.32 49.90 -59.90
N HIS A 220 -0.97 48.84 -59.42
CA HIS A 220 -0.48 48.05 -58.31
C HIS A 220 -0.53 46.58 -58.69
N ASN A 221 0.61 46.04 -59.12
CA ASN A 221 0.76 44.65 -59.56
C ASN A 221 2.05 44.01 -59.00
N LYS A 222 2.41 44.38 -57.76
CA LYS A 222 3.60 43.86 -57.08
C LYS A 222 3.43 42.35 -56.88
N THR A 223 4.50 41.61 -57.19
CA THR A 223 4.54 40.14 -57.06
C THR A 223 5.74 39.77 -56.23
N VAL A 224 5.55 38.92 -55.23
CA VAL A 224 6.57 38.50 -54.28
C VAL A 224 6.62 36.97 -54.28
N VAL A 225 7.81 36.40 -54.27
CA VAL A 225 8.02 34.99 -53.93
C VAL A 225 8.12 34.96 -52.40
N ALA A 226 7.07 34.47 -51.74
CA ALA A 226 6.95 34.53 -50.28
C ALA A 226 7.80 33.41 -49.65
N SER A 227 7.56 32.16 -50.02
CA SER A 227 8.25 30.99 -49.51
C SER A 227 8.22 29.85 -50.54
N TYR A 228 9.03 28.83 -50.29
CA TYR A 228 8.87 27.53 -50.94
C TYR A 228 9.00 26.41 -49.91
N GLY A 229 8.37 25.27 -50.18
CA GLY A 229 8.47 24.06 -49.38
C GLY A 229 9.02 22.92 -50.22
N GLU A 230 10.00 22.20 -49.68
CA GLU A 230 10.51 20.95 -50.26
C GLU A 230 9.66 19.80 -49.74
N ILE A 231 9.04 19.05 -50.66
CA ILE A 231 8.07 18.01 -50.36
C ILE A 231 8.69 16.65 -50.72
N VAL A 232 8.81 15.76 -49.75
CA VAL A 232 9.19 14.35 -49.94
C VAL A 232 7.94 13.50 -49.77
N PHE A 233 7.61 12.63 -50.74
CA PHE A 233 6.49 11.72 -50.60
C PHE A 233 6.87 10.54 -49.71
N ALA A 234 6.24 10.48 -48.54
CA ALA A 234 6.39 9.37 -47.61
C ALA A 234 5.03 9.01 -47.02
N LYS A 235 4.55 7.80 -47.33
CA LYS A 235 3.36 7.23 -46.72
C LYS A 235 3.68 6.73 -45.32
N MET A 236 3.50 7.58 -44.32
CA MET A 236 3.80 7.26 -42.93
C MET A 236 2.58 6.64 -42.23
N ALA A 237 2.77 5.44 -41.69
CA ALA A 237 1.74 4.72 -40.94
C ALA A 237 1.73 5.05 -39.44
N TYR A 238 2.78 5.63 -38.86
CA TYR A 238 2.86 5.97 -37.42
C TYR A 238 2.40 4.86 -36.45
N PRO A 239 2.98 3.63 -36.53
CA PRO A 239 2.52 2.49 -35.74
C PRO A 239 2.58 2.75 -34.23
N ASN A 240 1.54 2.39 -33.49
CA ASN A 240 1.37 2.69 -32.05
C ASN A 240 1.24 4.16 -31.68
N SER A 241 1.01 5.06 -32.63
CA SER A 241 0.66 6.44 -32.33
C SER A 241 -0.80 6.67 -32.72
N ALA A 242 -1.62 7.03 -31.75
CA ALA A 242 -2.99 7.44 -32.01
C ALA A 242 -2.98 8.89 -32.51
N ILE A 243 -3.46 9.11 -33.73
CA ILE A 243 -3.34 10.40 -34.42
C ILE A 243 -4.66 10.79 -35.06
N VAL A 244 -4.92 12.09 -35.14
CA VAL A 244 -6.01 12.66 -35.91
C VAL A 244 -5.44 13.63 -36.94
N GLY A 245 -5.72 13.34 -38.21
CA GLY A 245 -5.45 14.25 -39.32
C GLY A 245 -6.66 15.15 -39.54
N ILE A 246 -6.47 16.46 -39.65
CA ILE A 246 -7.52 17.42 -40.00
C ILE A 246 -7.06 18.28 -41.17
N THR A 247 -7.92 18.46 -42.15
CA THR A 247 -7.77 19.46 -43.22
C THR A 247 -8.85 20.51 -43.05
N ILE A 248 -8.46 21.78 -43.06
CA ILE A 248 -9.36 22.93 -42.85
C ILE A 248 -9.21 23.90 -44.01
N ASP A 249 -10.32 24.42 -44.54
CA ASP A 249 -10.29 25.55 -45.46
C ASP A 249 -10.04 26.87 -44.70
N SER A 250 -9.01 27.60 -45.11
CA SER A 250 -8.68 28.94 -44.64
C SER A 250 -9.85 29.94 -44.63
N GLN A 251 -10.91 29.70 -45.44
CA GLN A 251 -12.10 30.56 -45.48
C GLN A 251 -12.88 30.59 -44.16
N GLU A 252 -12.93 29.48 -43.42
CA GLU A 252 -13.75 29.37 -42.20
C GLU A 252 -13.14 30.12 -41.00
N PHE A 253 -11.81 30.26 -40.94
CA PHE A 253 -11.10 30.74 -39.74
C PHE A 253 -10.31 32.05 -39.95
N GLY A 254 -10.56 32.77 -41.06
CA GLY A 254 -10.05 34.13 -41.27
C GLY A 254 -8.51 34.25 -41.25
N GLY A 255 -7.78 33.17 -41.52
CA GLY A 255 -6.32 33.11 -41.53
C GLY A 255 -5.64 32.77 -40.20
N ASN A 256 -6.38 32.53 -39.11
CA ASN A 256 -5.83 31.99 -37.86
C ASN A 256 -6.14 30.50 -37.73
N MET A 257 -5.23 29.74 -37.12
CA MET A 257 -5.47 28.32 -36.86
C MET A 257 -6.38 28.15 -35.63
N PRO A 258 -7.50 27.42 -35.72
CA PRO A 258 -8.36 27.18 -34.56
C PRO A 258 -7.67 26.30 -33.51
N ARG A 259 -8.05 26.50 -32.25
CA ARG A 259 -7.70 25.57 -31.16
C ARG A 259 -8.44 24.26 -31.39
N ARG A 260 -7.71 23.15 -31.32
CA ARG A 260 -8.27 21.80 -31.51
C ARG A 260 -8.34 21.09 -30.18
N SER A 261 -9.44 20.40 -29.91
CA SER A 261 -9.60 19.56 -28.72
C SER A 261 -10.40 18.32 -29.08
N TYR A 262 -10.13 17.21 -28.40
CA TYR A 262 -10.61 15.89 -28.80
C TYR A 262 -11.21 15.14 -27.61
N LEU A 263 -12.42 14.62 -27.78
CA LEU A 263 -13.03 13.71 -26.82
C LEU A 263 -12.72 12.25 -27.21
N VAL A 264 -11.78 11.65 -26.47
CA VAL A 264 -11.17 10.38 -26.82
C VAL A 264 -11.52 9.32 -25.78
N SER A 265 -11.85 8.12 -26.24
CA SER A 265 -11.89 6.93 -25.39
C SER A 265 -10.46 6.50 -25.06
N GLY A 266 -10.18 6.26 -23.78
CA GLY A 266 -8.83 6.01 -23.27
C GLY A 266 -8.08 4.86 -23.94
N MET A 267 -6.82 4.67 -23.53
CA MET A 267 -5.98 3.59 -24.03
C MET A 267 -6.61 2.22 -23.74
N LYS A 268 -6.46 1.28 -24.68
CA LYS A 268 -6.74 -0.12 -24.41
C LYS A 268 -5.59 -0.68 -23.57
N ILE A 269 -5.93 -1.17 -22.40
CA ILE A 269 -5.00 -1.65 -21.38
C ILE A 269 -5.31 -3.09 -21.02
N ARG A 270 -4.37 -3.75 -20.32
CA ARG A 270 -4.61 -5.09 -19.78
C ARG A 270 -5.64 -5.04 -18.64
N VAL A 271 -6.74 -5.76 -18.83
CA VAL A 271 -7.82 -5.98 -17.85
C VAL A 271 -8.05 -7.48 -17.68
N PRO A 272 -8.65 -7.95 -16.57
CA PRO A 272 -9.01 -9.36 -16.42
C PRO A 272 -9.85 -9.88 -17.58
N SER A 273 -9.64 -11.13 -17.97
CA SER A 273 -10.42 -11.84 -18.99
C SER A 273 -11.94 -11.82 -18.73
N ASN A 274 -12.35 -11.76 -17.47
CA ASN A 274 -13.75 -11.69 -17.08
C ASN A 274 -14.31 -10.25 -17.02
N TYR A 275 -13.51 -9.23 -17.36
CA TYR A 275 -13.90 -7.83 -17.33
C TYR A 275 -14.65 -7.41 -18.60
N ARG A 276 -15.72 -6.64 -18.44
CA ARG A 276 -16.48 -6.02 -19.53
C ARG A 276 -16.39 -4.51 -19.47
N SER A 277 -15.66 -3.93 -20.42
CA SER A 277 -15.48 -2.47 -20.56
C SER A 277 -16.76 -1.69 -20.89
N ALA A 278 -17.78 -2.34 -21.47
CA ALA A 278 -19.01 -1.66 -21.87
C ALA A 278 -19.80 -1.08 -20.69
N ASP A 279 -19.75 -1.73 -19.52
CA ASP A 279 -20.49 -1.32 -18.32
C ASP A 279 -19.64 -1.39 -17.03
N ASN A 280 -18.33 -1.58 -17.18
CA ASN A 280 -17.36 -1.79 -16.10
C ASN A 280 -17.88 -2.84 -15.11
N SER A 281 -18.13 -4.05 -15.61
CA SER A 281 -18.60 -5.20 -14.81
C SER A 281 -17.69 -6.41 -15.01
N TYR A 282 -17.95 -7.44 -14.21
CA TYR A 282 -17.12 -8.65 -14.16
C TYR A 282 -18.04 -9.88 -14.20
N GLN A 283 -17.78 -10.82 -15.12
CA GLN A 283 -18.66 -11.95 -15.38
C GLN A 283 -18.02 -13.29 -15.01
N GLY A 284 -18.58 -13.96 -14.00
CA GLY A 284 -18.00 -15.22 -13.50
C GLY A 284 -16.69 -15.00 -12.75
N ASP A 285 -16.04 -16.11 -12.42
CA ASP A 285 -14.75 -16.11 -11.72
C ASP A 285 -13.62 -15.79 -12.70
N TRP A 286 -12.59 -15.13 -12.19
CA TRP A 286 -11.42 -14.79 -12.99
C TRP A 286 -10.46 -15.98 -13.05
N ASP A 287 -10.00 -16.34 -14.25
CA ASP A 287 -9.08 -17.45 -14.51
C ASP A 287 -7.59 -17.06 -14.41
N GLY A 288 -7.29 -15.80 -14.09
CA GLY A 288 -5.93 -15.25 -14.08
C GLY A 288 -5.47 -14.68 -15.43
N GLY A 289 -6.25 -14.85 -16.50
CA GLY A 289 -5.96 -14.34 -17.84
C GLY A 289 -6.26 -12.85 -18.01
N PHE A 290 -5.68 -12.22 -19.03
CA PHE A 290 -5.91 -10.80 -19.33
C PHE A 290 -6.35 -10.59 -20.77
N ASP A 291 -7.27 -9.65 -20.96
CA ASP A 291 -7.70 -9.11 -22.24
C ASP A 291 -7.25 -7.65 -22.39
N ILE A 292 -7.22 -7.15 -23.63
CA ILE A 292 -6.88 -5.77 -23.95
C ILE A 292 -8.16 -4.99 -24.26
N GLN A 293 -8.61 -4.16 -23.32
CA GLN A 293 -9.83 -3.34 -23.46
C GLN A 293 -9.64 -1.93 -22.91
N VAL A 294 -10.51 -0.99 -23.29
CA VAL A 294 -10.53 0.35 -22.68
C VAL A 294 -11.10 0.24 -21.27
N SER A 295 -10.51 0.93 -20.30
CA SER A 295 -11.06 1.01 -18.95
C SER A 295 -10.81 2.38 -18.33
N SER A 296 -11.71 2.80 -17.45
CA SER A 296 -11.55 3.97 -16.57
C SER A 296 -11.26 3.56 -15.12
N ASN A 297 -11.06 2.27 -14.87
CA ASN A 297 -10.75 1.73 -13.56
C ASN A 297 -9.29 2.04 -13.20
N PRO A 298 -9.03 2.80 -12.12
CA PRO A 298 -7.68 3.23 -11.78
C PRO A 298 -6.75 2.07 -11.38
N ALA A 299 -7.28 0.94 -10.90
CA ALA A 299 -6.47 -0.23 -10.56
C ALA A 299 -5.83 -0.85 -11.82
N TRP A 300 -6.62 -1.07 -12.88
CA TRP A 300 -6.10 -1.66 -14.12
C TRP A 300 -5.20 -0.70 -14.89
N ILE A 301 -5.51 0.61 -14.86
CA ILE A 301 -4.62 1.64 -15.43
C ILE A 301 -3.27 1.63 -14.71
N LEU A 302 -3.27 1.52 -13.38
CA LEU A 302 -2.02 1.42 -12.62
C LEU A 302 -1.27 0.11 -12.93
N TYR A 303 -1.97 -1.02 -12.98
CA TYR A 303 -1.36 -2.31 -13.33
C TYR A 303 -0.69 -2.28 -14.71
N ASP A 304 -1.37 -1.70 -15.71
CA ASP A 304 -0.84 -1.53 -17.06
C ASP A 304 0.39 -0.62 -17.08
N LEU A 305 0.34 0.52 -16.39
CA LEU A 305 1.49 1.43 -16.27
C LEU A 305 2.70 0.77 -15.59
N LEU A 306 2.48 -0.10 -14.60
CA LEU A 306 3.57 -0.82 -13.93
C LEU A 306 4.25 -1.85 -14.84
N THR A 307 3.50 -2.43 -15.78
CA THR A 307 3.93 -3.64 -16.51
C THR A 307 4.24 -3.40 -17.98
N ASN A 308 3.78 -2.29 -18.55
CA ASN A 308 4.04 -1.96 -19.94
C ASN A 308 5.49 -1.52 -20.15
N LYS A 309 6.19 -2.11 -21.14
CA LYS A 309 7.60 -1.83 -21.44
C LYS A 309 7.85 -0.58 -22.27
N ARG A 310 6.83 -0.06 -22.94
CA ARG A 310 6.93 1.02 -23.94
C ARG A 310 6.77 2.39 -23.31
N TYR A 311 5.71 2.59 -22.52
CA TYR A 311 5.42 3.85 -21.84
C TYR A 311 5.38 3.74 -20.30
N GLY A 312 5.52 2.53 -19.76
CA GLY A 312 5.42 2.23 -18.35
C GLY A 312 6.74 1.76 -17.72
N LEU A 313 6.63 1.05 -16.60
CA LEU A 313 7.75 0.53 -15.83
C LEU A 313 8.08 -0.94 -16.10
N GLY A 314 7.55 -1.54 -17.17
CA GLY A 314 7.72 -2.97 -17.46
C GLY A 314 9.15 -3.43 -17.72
N ASN A 315 10.11 -2.51 -17.88
CA ASN A 315 11.55 -2.83 -17.96
C ASN A 315 12.21 -2.93 -16.56
N PHE A 316 11.55 -2.42 -15.53
CA PHE A 316 12.05 -2.38 -14.15
C PHE A 316 11.20 -3.23 -13.20
N VAL A 317 9.91 -3.40 -13.51
CA VAL A 317 8.95 -4.15 -12.71
C VAL A 317 8.49 -5.36 -13.51
N ASN A 318 8.79 -6.54 -12.99
CA ASN A 318 8.28 -7.79 -13.55
C ASN A 318 6.92 -8.12 -12.94
N GLU A 319 6.10 -8.89 -13.68
CA GLU A 319 4.73 -9.20 -13.24
C GLU A 319 4.67 -10.01 -11.93
N TYR A 320 5.65 -10.87 -11.66
CA TYR A 320 5.76 -11.61 -10.38
C TYR A 320 6.08 -10.70 -9.17
N MET A 321 6.49 -9.46 -9.41
CA MET A 321 6.71 -8.46 -8.34
C MET A 321 5.41 -7.75 -7.95
N ILE A 322 4.26 -8.13 -8.51
CA ILE A 322 2.97 -7.47 -8.31
C ILE A 322 1.95 -8.49 -7.82
N ASP A 323 1.23 -8.17 -6.74
CA ASP A 323 0.09 -8.96 -6.28
C ASP A 323 -1.15 -8.70 -7.16
N THR A 324 -1.34 -9.52 -8.20
CA THR A 324 -2.48 -9.40 -9.12
C THR A 324 -3.83 -9.67 -8.46
N GLY A 325 -3.88 -10.53 -7.44
CA GLY A 325 -5.10 -10.83 -6.69
C GLY A 325 -5.60 -9.61 -5.92
N GLN A 326 -4.68 -8.84 -5.36
CA GLN A 326 -5.02 -7.58 -4.73
C GLN A 326 -5.51 -6.51 -5.71
N PHE A 327 -4.86 -6.37 -6.87
CA PHE A 327 -5.35 -5.48 -7.93
C PHE A 327 -6.77 -5.85 -8.37
N TYR A 328 -7.08 -7.15 -8.44
CA TYR A 328 -8.42 -7.64 -8.76
C TYR A 328 -9.46 -7.23 -7.72
N GLN A 329 -9.17 -7.39 -6.42
CA GLN A 329 -10.08 -6.96 -5.35
C GLN A 329 -10.33 -5.44 -5.36
N ILE A 330 -9.27 -4.64 -5.54
CA ILE A 330 -9.37 -3.18 -5.61
C ILE A 330 -10.13 -2.75 -6.87
N GLY A 331 -9.85 -3.39 -8.02
CA GLY A 331 -10.55 -3.14 -9.27
C GLY A 331 -12.05 -3.40 -9.14
N ARG A 332 -12.44 -4.54 -8.56
CA ARG A 332 -13.84 -4.87 -8.26
C ARG A 332 -14.51 -3.82 -7.37
N TYR A 333 -13.80 -3.30 -6.37
CA TYR A 333 -14.33 -2.27 -5.47
C TYR A 333 -14.49 -0.91 -6.17
N CYS A 334 -13.57 -0.53 -7.06
CA CYS A 334 -13.66 0.69 -7.87
C CYS A 334 -14.88 0.72 -8.79
N ASP A 335 -15.26 -0.43 -9.34
CA ASP A 335 -16.36 -0.57 -10.29
C ASP A 335 -17.73 -0.86 -9.65
N GLN A 336 -17.83 -0.85 -8.33
CA GLN A 336 -19.13 -0.92 -7.64
C GLN A 336 -19.95 0.34 -7.93
N GLU A 337 -21.25 0.17 -8.15
CA GLU A 337 -22.15 1.30 -8.29
C GLU A 337 -22.48 1.92 -6.93
N VAL A 338 -22.36 3.24 -6.85
CA VAL A 338 -22.69 4.06 -5.68
C VAL A 338 -23.50 5.28 -6.12
N PRO A 339 -24.32 5.86 -5.23
CA PRO A 339 -24.98 7.13 -5.50
C PRO A 339 -23.97 8.24 -5.83
N ASP A 340 -24.29 9.05 -6.82
CA ASP A 340 -23.49 10.23 -7.20
C ASP A 340 -23.68 11.42 -6.22
N GLY A 341 -24.64 11.33 -5.29
CA GLY A 341 -25.00 12.41 -4.36
C GLY A 341 -25.98 13.44 -4.94
N PHE A 342 -26.38 13.30 -6.20
CA PHE A 342 -27.25 14.22 -6.96
C PHE A 342 -28.49 13.52 -7.56
N GLY A 343 -28.72 12.24 -7.24
CA GLY A 343 -29.90 11.47 -7.62
C GLY A 343 -29.66 10.38 -8.68
N GLY A 344 -28.42 10.25 -9.16
CA GLY A 344 -27.97 9.20 -10.07
C GLY A 344 -27.08 8.16 -9.39
N MET A 345 -26.59 7.21 -10.20
CA MET A 345 -25.62 6.19 -9.81
C MET A 345 -24.37 6.32 -10.68
N GLU A 346 -23.22 6.03 -10.10
CA GLU A 346 -21.94 6.01 -10.81
C GLU A 346 -21.00 4.95 -10.25
N LYS A 347 -19.92 4.66 -10.97
CA LYS A 347 -18.85 3.79 -10.45
C LYS A 347 -18.11 4.50 -9.32
N ARG A 348 -17.78 3.76 -8.27
CA ARG A 348 -17.19 4.28 -7.02
C ARG A 348 -15.96 5.15 -7.28
N PHE A 349 -15.02 4.63 -8.08
CA PHE A 349 -13.80 5.34 -8.47
C PHE A 349 -13.53 5.19 -9.96
N THR A 350 -13.41 6.32 -10.65
CA THR A 350 -12.98 6.40 -12.05
C THR A 350 -11.85 7.40 -12.18
N ILE A 351 -10.95 7.16 -13.15
CA ILE A 351 -9.89 8.10 -13.51
C ILE A 351 -9.93 8.35 -15.02
N ASN A 352 -9.89 9.62 -15.40
CA ASN A 352 -9.77 10.09 -16.78
C ASN A 352 -8.74 11.22 -16.79
N THR A 353 -7.54 10.93 -17.25
CA THR A 353 -6.41 11.87 -17.23
C THR A 353 -5.49 11.66 -18.42
N VAL A 354 -4.64 12.65 -18.70
CA VAL A 354 -3.62 12.61 -19.74
C VAL A 354 -2.26 12.86 -19.09
N ILE A 355 -1.31 11.96 -19.33
CA ILE A 355 0.08 12.10 -18.88
C ILE A 355 0.89 12.70 -20.02
N ALA A 356 0.90 14.03 -20.11
CA ALA A 356 1.48 14.76 -21.25
C ALA A 356 2.98 15.13 -21.09
N SER A 357 3.54 14.98 -19.89
CA SER A 357 4.92 15.41 -19.59
C SER A 357 5.64 14.38 -18.73
N ARG A 358 6.98 14.38 -18.81
CA ARG A 358 7.82 13.51 -17.99
C ARG A 358 7.68 13.88 -16.52
N GLN A 359 7.36 12.89 -15.69
CA GLN A 359 7.23 13.03 -14.24
C GLN A 359 7.98 11.91 -13.53
N GLU A 360 8.23 12.10 -12.23
CA GLU A 360 8.80 11.04 -11.38
C GLU A 360 7.84 9.85 -11.30
N ALA A 361 8.35 8.63 -11.52
CA ALA A 361 7.53 7.43 -11.61
C ALA A 361 6.72 7.14 -10.33
N TYR A 362 7.35 7.26 -9.16
CA TYR A 362 6.67 7.03 -7.88
C TYR A 362 5.53 8.03 -7.65
N LYS A 363 5.71 9.28 -8.06
CA LYS A 363 4.66 10.30 -8.00
C LYS A 363 3.46 9.92 -8.86
N VAL A 364 3.66 9.53 -10.12
CA VAL A 364 2.55 9.12 -11.00
C VAL A 364 1.81 7.90 -10.45
N ILE A 365 2.54 6.92 -9.93
CA ILE A 365 1.96 5.74 -9.27
C ILE A 365 1.11 6.16 -8.06
N SER A 366 1.64 7.03 -7.21
CA SER A 366 0.95 7.53 -6.02
C SER A 366 -0.27 8.37 -6.39
N ASP A 367 -0.18 9.20 -7.42
CA ASP A 367 -1.28 10.05 -7.89
C ASP A 367 -2.44 9.19 -8.42
N ILE A 368 -2.16 8.14 -9.20
CA ILE A 368 -3.19 7.18 -9.65
C ILE A 368 -3.76 6.39 -8.47
N ALA A 369 -2.91 5.91 -7.56
CA ALA A 369 -3.35 5.17 -6.37
C ALA A 369 -4.26 6.02 -5.46
N SER A 370 -3.99 7.33 -5.35
CA SER A 370 -4.79 8.25 -4.55
C SER A 370 -6.27 8.31 -4.95
N VAL A 371 -6.58 8.07 -6.24
CA VAL A 371 -7.96 8.13 -6.78
C VAL A 371 -8.86 7.11 -6.10
N PHE A 372 -8.35 5.90 -5.85
CA PHE A 372 -9.08 4.85 -5.14
C PHE A 372 -8.71 4.78 -3.66
N ARG A 373 -8.10 5.84 -3.10
CA ARG A 373 -7.63 5.92 -1.71
C ARG A 373 -6.61 4.84 -1.37
N GLY A 374 -5.75 4.54 -2.33
CA GLY A 374 -4.70 3.54 -2.25
C GLY A 374 -3.37 4.09 -1.74
N MET A 375 -2.58 3.22 -1.16
CA MET A 375 -1.18 3.44 -0.81
C MET A 375 -0.32 2.38 -1.52
N VAL A 376 0.76 2.81 -2.17
CA VAL A 376 1.73 1.92 -2.82
C VAL A 376 3.05 1.98 -2.06
N PHE A 377 3.61 0.81 -1.73
CA PHE A 377 4.89 0.70 -1.03
C PHE A 377 5.69 -0.52 -1.52
N TRP A 378 7.00 -0.45 -1.35
CA TRP A 378 7.92 -1.54 -1.69
C TRP A 378 8.22 -2.39 -0.45
N ALA A 379 7.89 -3.67 -0.49
CA ALA A 379 8.14 -4.61 0.62
C ALA A 379 8.31 -6.04 0.09
N GLY A 380 9.22 -6.82 0.70
CA GLY A 380 9.44 -8.23 0.32
C GLY A 380 9.90 -8.44 -1.13
N GLY A 381 10.54 -7.45 -1.75
CA GLY A 381 10.94 -7.50 -3.17
C GLY A 381 9.78 -7.33 -4.16
N MET A 382 8.61 -6.90 -3.68
CA MET A 382 7.39 -6.73 -4.46
C MET A 382 6.77 -5.34 -4.23
N ILE A 383 6.02 -4.89 -5.22
CA ILE A 383 5.13 -3.74 -5.12
C ILE A 383 3.87 -4.19 -4.41
N ASN A 384 3.63 -3.64 -3.23
CA ASN A 384 2.42 -3.86 -2.47
C ASN A 384 1.53 -2.63 -2.60
N LEU A 385 0.24 -2.89 -2.76
CA LEU A 385 -0.81 -1.86 -2.77
C LEU A 385 -1.66 -2.08 -1.51
N ARG A 386 -2.36 -1.09 -0.99
CA ARG A 386 -3.45 -1.28 -0.02
C ARG A 386 -4.47 -0.18 -0.24
N GLN A 387 -5.75 -0.47 -0.06
CA GLN A 387 -6.83 0.49 -0.27
C GLN A 387 -7.53 0.82 1.04
N ASP A 388 -7.95 2.09 1.21
CA ASP A 388 -8.90 2.48 2.25
C ASP A 388 -10.32 2.02 1.88
N SER A 389 -10.64 0.76 2.20
CA SER A 389 -11.95 0.13 1.99
C SER A 389 -12.34 -0.72 3.22
N PRO A 390 -13.60 -1.18 3.31
CA PRO A 390 -14.01 -2.12 4.35
C PRO A 390 -13.14 -3.38 4.31
N ALA A 391 -12.45 -3.67 5.42
CA ALA A 391 -11.56 -4.81 5.54
C ALA A 391 -11.71 -5.46 6.93
N THR A 392 -11.38 -6.74 7.01
CA THR A 392 -11.33 -7.46 8.29
C THR A 392 -9.96 -7.33 8.93
N PRO A 393 -9.89 -7.18 10.26
CA PRO A 393 -8.62 -7.09 10.96
C PRO A 393 -7.84 -8.42 10.89
N VAL A 394 -6.51 -8.33 10.78
CA VAL A 394 -5.60 -9.49 10.63
C VAL A 394 -4.95 -9.92 11.94
N MET A 395 -4.82 -9.00 12.90
CA MET A 395 -4.24 -9.30 14.21
C MET A 395 -4.95 -8.55 15.35
N GLN A 396 -4.84 -9.08 16.58
CA GLN A 396 -5.33 -8.43 17.78
C GLN A 396 -4.22 -8.20 18.81
N PHE A 397 -4.28 -7.04 19.46
CA PHE A 397 -3.30 -6.58 20.45
C PHE A 397 -3.98 -6.24 21.76
N SER A 398 -3.33 -6.57 22.87
CA SER A 398 -3.72 -6.21 24.22
C SER A 398 -2.49 -6.12 25.12
N ALA A 399 -2.67 -5.79 26.40
CA ALA A 399 -1.58 -5.84 27.38
C ALA A 399 -0.89 -7.22 27.48
N SER A 400 -1.47 -8.29 26.92
CA SER A 400 -0.92 -9.65 26.92
C SER A 400 0.17 -9.90 25.86
N ASN A 401 0.25 -9.06 24.83
CA ASN A 401 1.24 -9.17 23.74
C ASN A 401 1.86 -7.82 23.33
N ILE A 402 1.57 -6.76 24.08
CA ILE A 402 2.22 -5.47 23.98
C ILE A 402 3.32 -5.40 25.04
N ILE A 403 4.49 -4.93 24.64
CA ILE A 403 5.60 -4.63 25.54
C ILE A 403 5.39 -3.23 26.11
N ASP A 404 5.56 -3.10 27.42
CA ASP A 404 5.34 -1.88 28.21
C ASP A 404 3.90 -1.32 28.14
N LYS A 405 3.64 -0.43 27.18
CA LYS A 405 2.40 0.35 27.09
C LYS A 405 2.10 0.86 25.69
N VAL A 406 0.84 1.21 25.49
CA VAL A 406 0.38 1.94 24.31
C VAL A 406 0.59 3.44 24.51
N ILE A 407 1.20 4.09 23.52
CA ILE A 407 1.33 5.55 23.43
C ILE A 407 0.28 6.06 22.44
N ARG A 408 -0.50 7.08 22.82
CA ARG A 408 -1.44 7.77 21.93
C ARG A 408 -1.07 9.22 21.74
N LYS A 409 -1.16 9.69 20.49
CA LYS A 409 -0.96 11.08 20.10
C LYS A 409 -2.15 11.53 19.27
N GLY A 410 -2.94 12.46 19.81
CA GLY A 410 -4.05 13.06 19.06
C GLY A 410 -3.55 14.08 18.04
N SER A 411 -4.21 14.15 16.89
CA SER A 411 -3.97 15.17 15.87
C SER A 411 -4.20 16.58 16.43
N SER A 412 -3.42 17.56 15.95
CA SER A 412 -3.60 18.95 16.34
C SER A 412 -4.98 19.41 15.93
N ARG A 413 -5.55 20.35 16.71
CA ARG A 413 -6.82 20.96 16.34
C ARG A 413 -6.72 21.69 14.98
N LYS A 414 -5.55 22.13 14.53
CA LYS A 414 -5.37 22.76 13.21
C LYS A 414 -5.52 21.76 12.05
N ASP A 415 -5.19 20.49 12.30
CA ASP A 415 -5.19 19.41 11.29
C ASP A 415 -6.59 18.76 11.17
N ARG A 416 -7.63 19.43 11.67
CA ARG A 416 -9.03 18.98 11.64
C ARG A 416 -9.84 19.96 10.79
N PRO A 417 -9.79 19.82 9.45
CA PRO A 417 -10.60 20.63 8.55
C PRO A 417 -12.08 20.33 8.74
N THR A 418 -12.93 21.33 8.51
CA THR A 418 -14.40 21.21 8.53
C THR A 418 -15.02 21.45 7.17
N VAL A 419 -14.23 21.96 6.22
CA VAL A 419 -14.62 22.29 4.87
C VAL A 419 -13.51 21.82 3.93
N ALA A 420 -13.88 21.07 2.89
CA ALA A 420 -12.98 20.60 1.85
C ALA A 420 -13.37 21.23 0.51
N VAL A 421 -12.39 21.77 -0.20
CA VAL A 421 -12.54 22.36 -1.53
C VAL A 421 -11.81 21.44 -2.50
N VAL A 422 -12.56 20.69 -3.31
CA VAL A 422 -12.03 19.63 -4.16
C VAL A 422 -12.08 20.05 -5.62
N THR A 423 -10.92 20.17 -6.26
CA THR A 423 -10.83 20.51 -7.68
C THR A 423 -10.97 19.23 -8.53
N TYR A 424 -11.82 19.26 -9.55
CA TYR A 424 -12.05 18.17 -10.51
C TYR A 424 -12.21 18.71 -11.94
N ASN A 425 -12.16 17.86 -12.95
CA ASN A 425 -12.35 18.26 -14.36
C ASN A 425 -13.81 18.00 -14.78
N ASP A 426 -14.57 19.04 -15.11
CA ASP A 426 -16.01 18.93 -15.33
C ASP A 426 -16.37 18.44 -16.74
N LYS A 427 -17.00 17.26 -16.86
CA LYS A 427 -17.41 16.69 -18.15
C LYS A 427 -18.39 17.57 -18.90
N ASP A 428 -19.24 18.32 -18.18
CA ASP A 428 -20.29 19.15 -18.77
C ASP A 428 -19.75 20.52 -19.22
N ASP A 429 -18.55 20.91 -18.77
CA ASP A 429 -17.81 22.11 -19.20
C ASP A 429 -16.49 21.75 -19.90
N LEU A 430 -16.56 20.82 -20.86
CA LEU A 430 -15.44 20.44 -21.74
C LEU A 430 -14.16 20.04 -20.96
N TYR A 431 -14.32 19.39 -19.81
CA TYR A 431 -13.25 18.94 -18.91
C TYR A 431 -12.39 20.09 -18.34
N LYS A 432 -12.92 21.32 -18.27
CA LYS A 432 -12.29 22.43 -17.56
C LYS A 432 -12.30 22.18 -16.05
N GLN A 433 -11.33 22.78 -15.35
CA GLN A 433 -11.22 22.65 -13.91
C GLN A 433 -12.37 23.38 -13.21
N ASN A 434 -13.08 22.65 -12.37
CA ASN A 434 -14.15 23.16 -11.52
C ASN A 434 -13.92 22.72 -10.07
N ILE A 435 -14.64 23.32 -9.13
CA ILE A 435 -14.43 23.14 -7.70
C ILE A 435 -15.72 22.66 -7.05
N GLU A 436 -15.65 21.52 -6.35
CA GLU A 436 -16.71 21.04 -5.46
C GLU A 436 -16.43 21.47 -4.01
N TYR A 437 -17.39 22.15 -3.41
CA TYR A 437 -17.33 22.59 -2.01
C TYR A 437 -18.08 21.60 -1.12
N VAL A 438 -17.39 21.02 -0.14
CA VAL A 438 -17.95 20.02 0.79
C VAL A 438 -17.76 20.50 2.22
N GLU A 439 -18.79 20.35 3.05
CA GLU A 439 -18.74 20.73 4.46
C GLU A 439 -19.27 19.65 5.40
N ASP A 440 -18.67 19.56 6.58
CA ASP A 440 -19.18 18.76 7.70
C ASP A 440 -19.84 19.70 8.71
N GLU A 441 -21.18 19.70 8.71
CA GLU A 441 -21.99 20.58 9.56
C GLU A 441 -21.73 20.40 11.06
N GLU A 442 -21.52 19.17 11.51
CA GLU A 442 -21.31 18.86 12.92
C GLU A 442 -19.90 19.30 13.37
N ALA A 443 -18.89 19.04 12.54
CA ALA A 443 -17.53 19.53 12.78
C ALA A 443 -17.48 21.07 12.72
N LYS A 444 -18.19 21.70 11.78
CA LYS A 444 -18.31 23.16 11.63
C LYS A 444 -18.93 23.79 12.87
N LYS A 445 -20.02 23.23 13.40
CA LYS A 445 -20.64 23.69 14.67
C LYS A 445 -19.68 23.63 15.85
N ARG A 446 -18.83 22.60 15.92
CA ARG A 446 -17.90 22.39 17.03
C ARG A 446 -16.59 23.19 16.91
N PHE A 447 -16.05 23.34 15.70
CA PHE A 447 -14.71 23.85 15.47
C PHE A 447 -14.63 25.16 14.67
N GLY A 448 -15.76 25.66 14.16
CA GLY A 448 -15.81 26.77 13.21
C GLY A 448 -15.36 26.34 11.81
N ILE A 449 -15.31 27.29 10.87
CA ILE A 449 -14.90 27.02 9.47
C ILE A 449 -13.39 26.87 9.39
N ARG A 450 -12.93 25.73 8.84
CA ARG A 450 -11.53 25.45 8.55
C ARG A 450 -11.42 24.76 7.19
N LYS A 451 -10.86 25.49 6.24
CA LYS A 451 -10.78 25.06 4.84
C LYS A 451 -9.52 24.24 4.60
N THR A 452 -9.66 23.18 3.80
CA THR A 452 -8.57 22.43 3.18
C THR A 452 -8.84 22.32 1.68
N GLU A 453 -7.80 22.35 0.88
CA GLU A 453 -7.88 22.24 -0.58
C GLU A 453 -7.28 20.90 -1.02
N SER A 454 -7.93 20.23 -1.97
CA SER A 454 -7.46 18.97 -2.52
C SER A 454 -7.71 18.92 -4.03
N LEU A 455 -6.78 18.36 -4.77
CA LEU A 455 -6.93 18.09 -6.21
C LEU A 455 -7.32 16.62 -6.37
N ALA A 456 -8.52 16.36 -6.89
CA ALA A 456 -8.94 15.01 -7.22
C ALA A 456 -8.33 14.60 -8.58
N PHE A 457 -7.17 13.96 -8.54
CA PHE A 457 -6.38 13.61 -9.72
C PHE A 457 -7.20 12.78 -10.73
N GLY A 458 -7.29 13.27 -11.98
CA GLY A 458 -8.07 12.62 -13.04
C GLY A 458 -9.56 12.43 -12.76
N CYS A 459 -10.09 13.06 -11.71
CA CYS A 459 -11.51 12.97 -11.37
C CYS A 459 -12.31 13.81 -12.34
N THR A 460 -13.34 13.21 -12.90
CA THR A 460 -14.22 13.85 -13.89
C THR A 460 -15.69 13.79 -13.51
N SER A 461 -15.99 13.27 -12.32
CA SER A 461 -17.33 13.25 -11.75
C SER A 461 -17.38 14.19 -10.57
N ARG A 462 -18.40 15.06 -10.57
CA ARG A 462 -18.75 15.88 -9.42
C ARG A 462 -19.07 15.04 -8.18
N GLY A 463 -19.76 13.92 -8.35
CA GLY A 463 -20.11 12.99 -7.25
C GLY A 463 -18.87 12.36 -6.62
N GLN A 464 -17.91 11.91 -7.42
CA GLN A 464 -16.64 11.40 -6.93
C GLN A 464 -15.81 12.49 -6.23
N ALA A 465 -15.81 13.72 -6.73
CA ALA A 465 -15.18 14.87 -6.06
C ALA A 465 -15.82 15.15 -4.70
N TYR A 466 -17.15 15.14 -4.62
CA TYR A 466 -17.92 15.28 -3.39
C TYR A 466 -17.57 14.18 -2.37
N ARG A 467 -17.56 12.90 -2.79
CA ARG A 467 -17.15 11.77 -1.92
C ARG A 467 -15.69 11.85 -1.48
N THR A 468 -14.82 12.43 -2.30
CA THR A 468 -13.41 12.68 -1.94
C THR A 468 -13.32 13.74 -0.83
N GLY A 469 -14.13 14.80 -0.92
CA GLY A 469 -14.25 15.81 0.13
C GLY A 469 -14.80 15.24 1.44
N LEU A 470 -15.89 14.45 1.38
CA LEU A 470 -16.44 13.78 2.57
C LEU A 470 -15.43 12.82 3.21
N TRP A 471 -14.72 12.03 2.39
CA TRP A 471 -13.68 11.13 2.89
C TRP A 471 -12.61 11.87 3.67
N LEU A 472 -12.13 13.00 3.16
CA LEU A 472 -11.13 13.83 3.82
C LEU A 472 -11.63 14.39 5.16
N LEU A 473 -12.86 14.90 5.19
CA LEU A 473 -13.47 15.48 6.40
C LEU A 473 -13.78 14.42 7.46
N TYR A 474 -14.44 13.32 7.08
CA TYR A 474 -14.85 12.26 8.01
C TYR A 474 -13.65 11.49 8.57
N THR A 475 -12.64 11.23 7.74
CA THR A 475 -11.37 10.65 8.21
C THR A 475 -10.70 11.58 9.21
N SER A 476 -10.55 12.87 8.89
CA SER A 476 -9.93 13.85 9.81
C SER A 476 -10.69 14.03 11.13
N ARG A 477 -12.00 13.79 11.13
CA ARG A 477 -12.88 13.92 12.30
C ARG A 477 -12.82 12.72 13.23
N MET A 478 -12.79 11.50 12.67
CA MET A 478 -12.89 10.26 13.47
C MET A 478 -11.56 9.55 13.70
N GLU A 479 -10.60 9.68 12.78
CA GLU A 479 -9.32 8.96 12.83
C GLU A 479 -8.24 9.89 13.40
N THR A 480 -8.45 10.38 14.63
CA THR A 480 -7.61 11.44 15.22
C THR A 480 -6.41 10.95 16.00
N ASP A 481 -6.45 9.71 16.50
CA ASP A 481 -5.46 9.21 17.45
C ASP A 481 -4.44 8.33 16.73
N VAL A 482 -3.18 8.78 16.72
CA VAL A 482 -2.03 7.97 16.33
C VAL A 482 -1.64 7.11 17.51
N VAL A 483 -1.59 5.81 17.29
CA VAL A 483 -1.32 4.78 18.30
C VAL A 483 0.03 4.16 18.01
N ILE A 484 0.90 4.11 19.01
CA ILE A 484 2.25 3.54 18.92
C ILE A 484 2.42 2.54 20.06
N PHE A 485 2.86 1.32 19.74
CA PHE A 485 3.17 0.30 20.74
C PHE A 485 4.25 -0.65 20.21
N LYS A 486 4.92 -1.36 21.12
CA LYS A 486 5.89 -2.39 20.78
C LYS A 486 5.26 -3.77 20.96
N ALA A 487 5.57 -4.70 20.06
CA ALA A 487 5.14 -6.10 20.16
C ALA A 487 6.27 -7.04 19.74
N GLY A 488 6.13 -8.32 20.07
CA GLY A 488 7.11 -9.35 19.72
C GLY A 488 7.08 -9.74 18.25
N ILE A 489 7.83 -10.81 17.92
CA ILE A 489 8.00 -11.33 16.55
C ILE A 489 6.69 -11.68 15.85
N ASP A 490 5.64 -12.03 16.60
CA ASP A 490 4.32 -12.29 16.04
C ASP A 490 3.75 -11.11 15.24
N SER A 491 4.26 -9.89 15.43
CA SER A 491 3.83 -8.70 14.69
C SER A 491 4.65 -8.42 13.42
N SER A 492 5.66 -9.23 13.11
CA SER A 492 6.59 -8.99 12.00
C SER A 492 5.96 -9.16 10.62
N PHE A 493 4.85 -9.90 10.52
CA PHE A 493 4.14 -10.11 9.25
C PHE A 493 3.23 -8.94 8.86
N LEU A 494 2.98 -8.00 9.79
CA LEU A 494 2.11 -6.86 9.53
C LEU A 494 2.72 -5.94 8.48
N VAL A 495 1.89 -5.50 7.53
CA VAL A 495 2.28 -4.52 6.52
C VAL A 495 1.46 -3.23 6.62
N PRO A 496 1.99 -2.08 6.17
CA PRO A 496 1.22 -0.83 6.11
C PRO A 496 -0.12 -1.01 5.39
N GLY A 497 -1.18 -0.42 5.94
CA GLY A 497 -2.54 -0.49 5.43
C GLY A 497 -3.42 -1.59 6.05
N GLU A 498 -2.84 -2.58 6.74
CA GLU A 498 -3.62 -3.61 7.43
C GLU A 498 -4.36 -3.08 8.66
N LEU A 499 -5.47 -3.74 8.99
CA LEU A 499 -6.27 -3.43 10.16
C LEU A 499 -5.96 -4.39 11.30
N VAL A 500 -5.88 -3.87 12.52
CA VAL A 500 -5.68 -4.66 13.74
C VAL A 500 -6.68 -4.22 14.81
N LYS A 501 -7.10 -5.14 15.67
CA LYS A 501 -7.90 -4.83 16.86
C LYS A 501 -6.94 -4.48 18.01
N LEU A 502 -7.16 -3.37 18.70
CA LEU A 502 -6.45 -3.04 19.93
C LEU A 502 -7.42 -2.99 21.10
N GLN A 503 -7.18 -3.86 22.07
CA GLN A 503 -7.83 -3.84 23.37
C GLN A 503 -6.89 -3.28 24.43
N ASP A 504 -7.05 -1.99 24.72
CA ASP A 504 -6.30 -1.32 25.78
C ASP A 504 -7.19 -1.15 27.02
N LYS A 505 -6.89 -1.91 28.08
CA LYS A 505 -7.61 -1.87 29.37
C LYS A 505 -7.69 -0.46 29.97
N TYR A 506 -6.67 0.38 29.74
CA TYR A 506 -6.61 1.74 30.27
C TYR A 506 -7.52 2.70 29.52
N ARG A 507 -7.82 2.41 28.25
CA ARG A 507 -8.79 3.16 27.44
C ARG A 507 -10.20 2.61 27.61
N SER A 508 -10.35 1.30 27.64
CA SER A 508 -11.66 0.65 27.78
C SER A 508 -12.25 0.84 29.17
N GLY A 509 -11.42 0.93 30.21
CA GLY A 509 -11.84 0.98 31.62
C GLY A 509 -12.14 -0.40 32.22
N LYS A 510 -11.82 -1.48 31.48
CA LYS A 510 -12.17 -2.85 31.85
C LYS A 510 -11.19 -3.85 31.24
N ARG A 511 -10.93 -4.95 31.94
CA ARG A 511 -10.17 -6.08 31.42
C ARG A 511 -11.08 -6.98 30.59
N ASN A 512 -11.05 -6.84 29.27
CA ASN A 512 -11.81 -7.65 28.31
C ASN A 512 -10.89 -8.32 27.28
N SER A 513 -9.66 -8.63 27.68
CA SER A 513 -8.69 -9.37 26.87
C SER A 513 -7.71 -10.11 27.78
N GLY A 514 -7.08 -11.15 27.26
CA GLY A 514 -6.13 -11.96 28.01
C GLY A 514 -5.49 -13.05 27.14
N ARG A 515 -5.00 -14.10 27.79
CA ARG A 515 -4.52 -15.33 27.13
C ARG A 515 -5.42 -16.53 27.44
N ILE A 516 -5.52 -17.43 26.48
CA ILE A 516 -6.31 -18.65 26.60
C ILE A 516 -5.53 -19.65 27.47
N LYS A 517 -6.14 -20.12 28.56
CA LYS A 517 -5.55 -21.14 29.44
C LYS A 517 -5.82 -22.56 28.94
N SER A 518 -7.06 -22.82 28.53
CA SER A 518 -7.51 -24.09 27.93
C SER A 518 -8.82 -23.86 27.20
N PHE A 519 -9.20 -24.79 26.32
CA PHE A 519 -10.47 -24.72 25.61
C PHE A 519 -11.07 -26.12 25.39
N THR A 520 -12.38 -26.15 25.18
CA THR A 520 -13.14 -27.29 24.67
C THR A 520 -13.90 -26.85 23.42
N GLN A 521 -14.67 -27.73 22.78
CA GLN A 521 -15.53 -27.32 21.68
C GLN A 521 -16.60 -26.29 22.10
N ASN A 522 -17.00 -26.27 23.37
CA ASN A 522 -18.11 -25.44 23.84
C ASN A 522 -17.67 -24.31 24.77
N SER A 523 -16.38 -24.21 25.12
CA SER A 523 -15.92 -23.24 26.10
C SER A 523 -14.45 -22.87 25.97
N ILE A 524 -14.10 -21.68 26.45
CA ILE A 524 -12.71 -21.25 26.69
C ILE A 524 -12.57 -20.91 28.18
N THR A 525 -11.51 -21.44 28.80
CA THR A 525 -11.05 -21.01 30.12
C THR A 525 -10.00 -19.92 29.96
N LEU A 526 -10.24 -18.78 30.60
CA LEU A 526 -9.42 -17.58 30.54
C LEU A 526 -8.29 -17.64 31.59
N ASP A 527 -7.22 -16.89 31.33
CA ASP A 527 -6.09 -16.68 32.24
C ASP A 527 -6.49 -16.05 33.60
N ALA A 528 -7.50 -15.17 33.58
CA ALA A 528 -8.11 -14.62 34.79
C ALA A 528 -9.60 -14.31 34.53
N PRO A 529 -10.44 -14.25 35.59
CA PRO A 529 -11.85 -13.93 35.46
C PRO A 529 -12.11 -12.61 34.72
N VAL A 530 -13.23 -12.56 34.01
CA VAL A 530 -13.76 -11.36 33.35
C VAL A 530 -15.17 -11.09 33.85
N ARG A 531 -15.46 -9.84 34.18
CA ARG A 531 -16.82 -9.39 34.47
C ARG A 531 -17.52 -9.08 33.15
N LEU A 532 -18.73 -9.58 32.91
CA LEU A 532 -19.62 -9.14 31.84
C LEU A 532 -20.67 -8.21 32.45
N ASP A 533 -20.91 -7.06 31.84
CA ASP A 533 -21.90 -6.10 32.34
C ASP A 533 -23.24 -6.22 31.62
N LYS A 534 -23.26 -6.79 30.40
CA LYS A 534 -24.46 -7.00 29.59
C LYS A 534 -24.48 -8.38 28.92
N GLU A 535 -25.68 -8.86 28.63
CA GLU A 535 -25.91 -10.00 27.74
C GLU A 535 -25.54 -9.66 26.28
N GLY A 536 -25.22 -10.70 25.50
CA GLY A 536 -24.92 -10.55 24.07
C GLY A 536 -23.45 -10.25 23.74
N ALA A 537 -22.54 -10.57 24.66
CA ALA A 537 -21.11 -10.50 24.40
C ALA A 537 -20.64 -11.63 23.44
N PHE A 538 -19.54 -11.38 22.73
CA PHE A 538 -18.83 -12.40 21.96
C PHE A 538 -17.33 -12.35 22.22
N ILE A 539 -16.68 -13.50 22.13
CA ILE A 539 -15.22 -13.64 22.25
C ILE A 539 -14.58 -13.82 20.88
N THR A 540 -13.54 -13.06 20.60
CA THR A 540 -12.67 -13.18 19.43
C THR A 540 -11.36 -13.86 19.83
N PHE A 541 -10.95 -14.87 19.08
CA PHE A 541 -9.64 -15.52 19.21
C PHE A 541 -9.03 -15.85 17.85
N LEU A 542 -7.73 -16.14 17.82
CA LEU A 542 -7.00 -16.56 16.62
C LEU A 542 -6.88 -18.09 16.57
N THR A 543 -7.07 -18.65 15.37
CA THR A 543 -6.82 -20.07 15.08
C THR A 543 -5.37 -20.32 14.69
N VAL A 544 -4.98 -21.61 14.61
CA VAL A 544 -3.63 -22.02 14.16
C VAL A 544 -3.30 -21.49 12.75
N ASP A 545 -4.30 -21.39 11.88
CA ASP A 545 -4.17 -20.83 10.53
C ASP A 545 -4.24 -19.29 10.50
N SER A 546 -4.08 -18.61 11.64
CA SER A 546 -4.13 -17.15 11.77
C SER A 546 -5.46 -16.50 11.34
N ARG A 547 -6.58 -17.23 11.48
CA ARG A 547 -7.94 -16.67 11.24
C ARG A 547 -8.53 -16.16 12.54
N MET A 548 -9.17 -14.99 12.51
CA MET A 548 -9.98 -14.53 13.65
C MET A 548 -11.37 -15.15 13.62
N ILE A 549 -11.77 -15.78 14.72
CA ILE A 549 -13.09 -16.38 14.89
C ILE A 549 -13.79 -15.69 16.05
N ASP A 550 -15.02 -15.25 15.79
CA ASP A 550 -15.93 -14.71 16.80
C ASP A 550 -16.91 -15.78 17.28
N ARG A 551 -17.11 -15.89 18.59
CA ARG A 551 -18.07 -16.82 19.21
C ARG A 551 -18.96 -16.08 20.20
N ASN A 552 -20.27 -16.14 19.95
CA ASN A 552 -21.28 -15.58 20.86
C ASN A 552 -21.28 -16.35 22.19
N LEU A 553 -21.27 -15.61 23.29
CA LEU A 553 -21.29 -16.16 24.65
C LEU A 553 -22.72 -16.48 25.11
N LEU A 554 -22.85 -17.50 25.96
CA LEU A 554 -24.11 -17.85 26.64
C LEU A 554 -24.29 -17.07 27.95
N GLU A 555 -23.18 -16.65 28.56
CA GLU A 555 -23.18 -15.95 29.83
C GLU A 555 -23.90 -14.60 29.77
N SER A 556 -24.60 -14.28 30.86
CA SER A 556 -25.23 -12.99 31.11
C SER A 556 -24.33 -12.12 32.00
N THR A 557 -24.90 -11.10 32.65
CA THR A 557 -24.14 -10.23 33.57
C THR A 557 -23.59 -11.04 34.75
N GLY A 558 -22.27 -11.00 34.98
CA GLY A 558 -21.62 -11.79 36.02
C GLY A 558 -20.10 -11.80 35.89
N GLU A 559 -19.40 -12.56 36.75
CA GLU A 559 -17.95 -12.75 36.67
C GLU A 559 -17.63 -14.21 36.32
N TYR A 560 -16.85 -14.40 35.26
CA TYR A 560 -16.62 -15.71 34.66
C TYR A 560 -15.15 -15.94 34.37
N GLN A 561 -14.62 -17.09 34.78
CA GLN A 561 -13.29 -17.53 34.35
C GLN A 561 -13.35 -18.47 33.15
N THR A 562 -14.45 -19.20 32.99
CA THR A 562 -14.73 -20.01 31.80
C THR A 562 -15.98 -19.46 31.15
N VAL A 563 -15.90 -19.17 29.85
CA VAL A 563 -17.01 -18.70 29.04
C VAL A 563 -17.44 -19.78 28.06
N THR A 564 -18.74 -19.88 27.79
CA THR A 564 -19.35 -20.94 26.98
C THR A 564 -20.01 -20.37 25.73
N PHE A 565 -20.00 -21.14 24.64
CA PHE A 565 -20.45 -20.67 23.34
C PHE A 565 -21.89 -21.07 23.04
N LYS A 566 -22.62 -20.19 22.34
CA LYS A 566 -23.91 -20.55 21.75
C LYS A 566 -23.79 -21.63 20.68
N GLU A 567 -22.69 -21.63 19.94
CA GLU A 567 -22.40 -22.60 18.88
C GLU A 567 -21.01 -23.23 19.08
N PRO A 568 -20.89 -24.56 18.98
CA PRO A 568 -19.62 -25.26 19.18
C PRO A 568 -18.57 -24.83 18.15
N ILE A 569 -17.30 -24.76 18.59
CA ILE A 569 -16.14 -24.58 17.71
C ILE A 569 -16.10 -25.72 16.69
N LYS A 570 -15.94 -25.37 15.41
CA LYS A 570 -15.85 -26.33 14.30
C LYS A 570 -14.44 -26.92 14.27
N THR A 571 -14.31 -28.16 13.83
CA THR A 571 -13.00 -28.77 13.59
C THR A 571 -12.19 -27.92 12.59
N GLY A 572 -10.96 -27.55 12.95
CA GLY A 572 -10.10 -26.63 12.20
C GLY A 572 -10.21 -25.16 12.61
N ASP A 573 -11.17 -24.79 13.47
CA ASP A 573 -11.30 -23.45 14.06
C ASP A 573 -10.80 -23.42 15.51
N GLU A 574 -9.97 -24.37 15.93
CA GLU A 574 -9.47 -24.43 17.30
C GLU A 574 -8.59 -23.22 17.64
N PRO A 575 -8.74 -22.63 18.85
CA PRO A 575 -7.87 -21.55 19.30
C PRO A 575 -6.42 -22.01 19.46
N VAL A 576 -5.48 -21.10 19.22
CA VAL A 576 -4.06 -21.34 19.54
C VAL A 576 -3.88 -21.39 21.07
N ALA A 577 -3.15 -22.39 21.56
CA ALA A 577 -2.78 -22.48 22.97
C ALA A 577 -1.98 -21.24 23.40
N MET A 578 -2.28 -20.66 24.57
CA MET A 578 -1.73 -19.36 25.01
C MET A 578 -1.99 -18.19 24.06
N GLY A 579 -2.88 -18.38 23.08
CA GLY A 579 -3.33 -17.37 22.14
C GLY A 579 -4.11 -16.26 22.84
N ILE A 580 -4.19 -15.11 22.18
CA ILE A 580 -4.89 -13.94 22.71
C ILE A 580 -6.38 -14.15 22.51
N TRP A 581 -7.16 -13.72 23.51
CA TRP A 581 -8.59 -13.57 23.38
C TRP A 581 -8.99 -12.12 23.68
N THR A 582 -10.09 -11.68 23.06
CA THR A 582 -10.73 -10.39 23.31
C THR A 582 -12.24 -10.59 23.40
N ILE A 583 -12.89 -9.99 24.40
CA ILE A 583 -14.35 -9.99 24.53
C ILE A 583 -14.89 -8.62 24.10
N THR A 584 -15.87 -8.67 23.21
CA THR A 584 -16.64 -7.51 22.75
C THR A 584 -18.03 -7.57 23.38
N GLU A 585 -18.45 -6.46 23.99
CA GLU A 585 -19.79 -6.29 24.58
C GLU A 585 -20.60 -5.30 23.75
N PRO A 586 -21.95 -5.29 23.82
CA PRO A 586 -22.80 -4.40 23.02
C PRO A 586 -22.49 -2.89 23.14
N ASP A 587 -21.85 -2.47 24.23
CA ASP A 587 -21.44 -1.10 24.51
C ASP A 587 -19.92 -0.91 24.65
N LEU A 588 -19.12 -1.96 24.38
CA LEU A 588 -17.67 -1.90 24.45
C LEU A 588 -17.03 -2.75 23.35
N GLU A 589 -16.43 -2.07 22.38
CA GLU A 589 -15.77 -2.66 21.22
C GLU A 589 -14.26 -2.37 21.23
N PRO A 590 -13.41 -3.32 20.77
CA PRO A 590 -12.00 -3.05 20.54
C PRO A 590 -11.79 -1.93 19.53
N VAL A 591 -10.75 -1.12 19.75
CA VAL A 591 -10.38 -0.05 18.81
C VAL A 591 -9.80 -0.69 17.56
N LEU A 592 -10.31 -0.33 16.39
CA LEU A 592 -9.65 -0.69 15.13
C LEU A 592 -8.52 0.28 14.84
N ILE A 593 -7.37 -0.24 14.45
CA ILE A 593 -6.19 0.53 14.10
C ILE A 593 -5.76 0.14 12.71
N ARG A 594 -5.51 1.13 11.86
CA ARG A 594 -4.82 0.95 10.60
C ARG A 594 -3.32 1.13 10.78
N ILE A 595 -2.55 0.15 10.36
CA ILE A 595 -1.09 0.19 10.42
C ILE A 595 -0.56 1.21 9.40
N LEU A 596 0.30 2.11 9.85
CA LEU A 596 1.01 3.07 9.02
C LEU A 596 2.45 2.63 8.76
N SER A 597 3.10 2.06 9.78
CA SER A 597 4.45 1.53 9.66
C SER A 597 4.75 0.48 10.73
N VAL A 598 5.59 -0.49 10.36
CA VAL A 598 6.19 -1.48 11.27
C VAL A 598 7.70 -1.34 11.16
N LYS A 599 8.40 -1.19 12.28
CA LYS A 599 9.85 -1.02 12.33
C LYS A 599 10.44 -1.97 13.36
N GLU A 600 11.55 -2.63 13.04
CA GLU A 600 12.32 -3.36 14.05
C GLU A 600 12.91 -2.36 15.07
N SER A 601 12.80 -2.69 16.35
CA SER A 601 13.37 -1.90 17.45
C SER A 601 14.83 -2.27 17.67
N ASP A 602 15.55 -1.48 18.49
CA ASP A 602 16.95 -1.79 18.86
C ASP A 602 17.08 -3.13 19.60
N GLU A 603 16.00 -3.57 20.27
CA GLU A 603 15.90 -4.87 20.89
C GLU A 603 15.51 -5.94 19.86
N LYS A 604 16.40 -6.91 19.64
CA LYS A 604 16.20 -8.03 18.70
C LYS A 604 14.86 -8.73 18.94
N GLY A 605 14.08 -8.90 17.88
CA GLY A 605 12.80 -9.60 17.91
C GLY A 605 11.62 -8.77 18.44
N THR A 606 11.82 -7.46 18.63
CA THR A 606 10.76 -6.51 18.99
C THR A 606 10.49 -5.55 17.84
N PHE A 607 9.21 -5.30 17.56
CA PHE A 607 8.77 -4.40 16.49
C PHE A 607 7.98 -3.25 17.09
N GLU A 608 8.28 -2.03 16.67
CA GLU A 608 7.48 -0.83 16.92
C GLU A 608 6.41 -0.70 15.82
N ILE A 609 5.15 -0.74 16.25
CA ILE A 609 3.98 -0.61 15.40
C ILE A 609 3.43 0.80 15.58
N THR A 610 3.33 1.54 14.49
CA THR A 610 2.64 2.82 14.43
C THR A 610 1.39 2.68 13.57
N GLY A 611 0.25 3.07 14.11
CA GLY A 611 -1.02 3.08 13.40
C GLY A 611 -1.89 4.28 13.75
N VAL A 612 -3.03 4.40 13.09
CA VAL A 612 -4.06 5.41 13.36
C VAL A 612 -5.39 4.71 13.64
N GLU A 613 -6.19 5.26 14.55
CA GLU A 613 -7.56 4.76 14.76
C GLU A 613 -8.33 4.72 13.44
N HIS A 614 -9.11 3.67 13.24
CA HIS A 614 -9.88 3.44 12.02
C HIS A 614 -11.37 3.33 12.33
N ASN A 615 -12.20 4.05 11.59
CA ASN A 615 -13.66 3.96 11.74
C ASN A 615 -14.31 3.45 10.44
N PRO A 616 -14.77 2.18 10.38
CA PRO A 616 -15.36 1.61 9.17
C PRO A 616 -16.72 2.22 8.81
N THR A 617 -17.42 2.88 9.76
CA THR A 617 -18.73 3.50 9.47
C THR A 617 -18.62 4.68 8.50
N LYS A 618 -17.40 5.22 8.31
CA LYS A 618 -17.16 6.29 7.34
C LYS A 618 -17.50 5.90 5.91
N PHE A 619 -17.35 4.63 5.52
CA PHE A 619 -17.56 4.21 4.12
C PHE A 619 -19.01 4.37 3.68
N GLU A 620 -19.96 3.80 4.44
CA GLU A 620 -21.39 3.96 4.16
C GLU A 620 -21.86 5.42 4.33
N ALA A 621 -21.23 6.17 5.25
CA ALA A 621 -21.51 7.60 5.40
C ALA A 621 -21.07 8.43 4.17
N ILE A 622 -19.93 8.07 3.57
CA ILE A 622 -19.42 8.73 2.35
C ILE A 622 -20.28 8.33 1.14
N ASP A 623 -20.61 7.06 0.98
CA ASP A 623 -21.28 6.57 -0.23
C ASP A 623 -22.80 6.80 -0.22
N ARG A 624 -23.45 6.68 0.95
CA ARG A 624 -24.92 6.69 1.06
C ARG A 624 -25.47 7.70 2.06
N GLY A 625 -24.61 8.53 2.66
CA GLY A 625 -25.04 9.52 3.66
C GLY A 625 -25.53 8.88 4.97
N ALA A 626 -25.09 7.66 5.29
CA ALA A 626 -25.35 7.04 6.58
C ALA A 626 -24.78 7.89 7.73
N ILE A 627 -25.37 7.74 8.92
CA ILE A 627 -24.89 8.45 10.11
C ILE A 627 -23.53 7.88 10.51
N LEU A 628 -22.57 8.76 10.77
CA LEU A 628 -21.25 8.38 11.26
C LEU A 628 -21.35 7.96 12.73
N ILE A 629 -20.95 6.73 13.04
CA ILE A 629 -21.06 6.17 14.40
C ILE A 629 -19.67 6.20 15.05
N PRO A 630 -19.48 6.93 16.16
CA PRO A 630 -18.23 6.87 16.91
C PRO A 630 -18.00 5.45 17.48
N PRO A 631 -16.75 4.94 17.49
CA PRO A 631 -16.47 3.63 18.06
C PRO A 631 -16.74 3.62 19.57
N LYS A 632 -17.38 2.56 20.07
CA LYS A 632 -17.69 2.39 21.50
C LYS A 632 -16.48 1.82 22.26
N SER A 633 -15.35 2.53 22.24
CA SER A 633 -14.08 1.98 22.73
C SER A 633 -13.83 2.13 24.23
N SER A 634 -14.79 2.69 24.99
CA SER A 634 -14.62 2.98 26.40
C SER A 634 -15.93 2.95 27.18
N ILE A 635 -15.94 2.21 28.30
CA ILE A 635 -16.97 2.31 29.34
C ILE A 635 -16.56 3.30 30.45
N LEU A 636 -15.41 3.98 30.29
CA LEU A 636 -15.02 5.04 31.22
C LEU A 636 -16.02 6.18 31.07
N ASP A 637 -17.00 6.14 31.95
CA ASP A 637 -17.80 7.28 32.31
C ASP A 637 -16.84 8.44 32.67
N PRO A 638 -16.96 9.64 32.06
CA PRO A 638 -16.21 10.83 32.50
C PRO A 638 -16.42 11.16 33.99
N THR A 639 -17.39 10.51 34.65
CA THR A 639 -17.62 10.54 36.09
C THR A 639 -16.57 9.71 36.84
N PHE A 640 -15.40 10.32 37.05
CA PHE A 640 -14.38 9.82 37.97
C PHE A 640 -14.95 9.84 39.41
N ILE A 641 -15.01 8.67 40.06
CA ILE A 641 -15.61 8.52 41.39
C ILE A 641 -14.55 8.49 42.49
N LYS A 642 -14.91 9.01 43.67
CA LYS A 642 -14.08 8.93 44.88
C LYS A 642 -13.78 7.46 45.19
N PRO A 643 -12.51 7.08 45.48
CA PRO A 643 -12.20 5.73 45.96
C PRO A 643 -13.03 5.38 47.20
N VAL A 644 -13.36 4.10 47.39
CA VAL A 644 -14.06 3.55 48.56
C VAL A 644 -13.37 2.29 49.07
N GLY A 645 -13.69 1.82 50.28
CA GLY A 645 -13.22 0.52 50.78
C GLY A 645 -11.70 0.40 50.97
N LEU A 646 -11.03 1.45 51.48
CA LEU A 646 -9.57 1.41 51.72
C LEU A 646 -9.22 0.36 52.78
N GLN A 647 -8.43 -0.63 52.37
CA GLN A 647 -7.92 -1.70 53.22
C GLN A 647 -6.39 -1.74 53.17
N VAL A 648 -5.77 -2.15 54.28
CA VAL A 648 -4.31 -2.24 54.40
C VAL A 648 -3.98 -3.60 55.01
N THR A 649 -3.17 -4.38 54.28
CA THR A 649 -2.68 -5.69 54.70
C THR A 649 -1.17 -5.62 54.89
N GLU A 650 -0.66 -6.15 55.99
CA GLU A 650 0.78 -6.21 56.27
C GLU A 650 1.36 -7.56 55.86
N THR A 651 2.57 -7.55 55.31
CA THR A 651 3.32 -8.78 55.01
C THR A 651 4.83 -8.54 55.11
N THR A 652 5.62 -9.60 55.03
CA THR A 652 7.08 -9.55 55.08
C THR A 652 7.69 -9.94 53.74
N TYR A 653 8.84 -9.34 53.38
CA TYR A 653 9.58 -9.67 52.16
C TYR A 653 11.09 -9.56 52.41
N LEU A 654 11.92 -10.23 51.60
CA LEU A 654 13.36 -10.07 51.67
C LEU A 654 13.79 -8.82 50.88
N SER A 655 14.34 -7.82 51.58
CA SER A 655 14.89 -6.60 50.95
C SER A 655 16.32 -6.80 50.43
N SER A 656 17.04 -7.78 50.97
CA SER A 656 18.36 -8.25 50.54
C SER A 656 18.60 -9.67 51.10
N PRO A 657 19.58 -10.44 50.62
CA PRO A 657 19.87 -11.77 51.16
C PRO A 657 20.08 -11.72 52.69
N GLY A 658 19.19 -12.37 53.44
CA GLY A 658 19.21 -12.40 54.90
C GLY A 658 18.54 -11.22 55.62
N ASN A 659 18.01 -10.22 54.91
CA ASN A 659 17.31 -9.08 55.52
C ASN A 659 15.80 -9.11 55.21
N LEU A 660 15.00 -9.40 56.24
CA LEU A 660 13.54 -9.47 56.16
C LEU A 660 12.92 -8.10 56.50
N SER A 661 12.35 -7.40 55.53
CA SER A 661 11.63 -6.13 55.72
C SER A 661 10.11 -6.34 55.80
N VAL A 662 9.41 -5.37 56.39
CA VAL A 662 7.94 -5.31 56.39
C VAL A 662 7.47 -4.46 55.20
N LYS A 663 6.37 -4.85 54.55
CA LYS A 663 5.65 -4.02 53.59
C LYS A 663 4.16 -3.95 53.90
N LEU A 664 3.52 -2.86 53.49
CA LEU A 664 2.07 -2.72 53.50
C LEU A 664 1.54 -2.83 52.08
N ILE A 665 0.47 -3.58 51.89
CA ILE A 665 -0.31 -3.66 50.66
C ILE A 665 -1.60 -2.90 50.91
N VAL A 666 -1.75 -1.77 50.22
CA VAL A 666 -2.93 -0.91 50.30
C VAL A 666 -3.84 -1.24 49.13
N PHE A 667 -5.12 -1.48 49.41
CA PHE A 667 -6.14 -1.82 48.42
C PHE A 667 -7.34 -0.88 48.56
N TRP A 668 -8.01 -0.55 47.46
CA TRP A 668 -9.25 0.23 47.44
C TRP A 668 -10.12 -0.17 46.26
N GLU A 669 -11.38 0.24 46.29
CA GLU A 669 -12.28 0.16 45.15
C GLU A 669 -12.42 1.52 44.49
N GLY A 670 -12.47 1.57 43.17
CA GLY A 670 -12.71 2.81 42.44
C GLY A 670 -12.69 2.62 40.92
N ARG A 671 -13.20 3.64 40.21
CA ARG A 671 -13.15 3.74 38.74
C ARG A 671 -12.53 5.08 38.35
N SER A 672 -11.22 5.06 38.08
CA SER A 672 -10.44 6.25 37.69
C SER A 672 -9.26 5.83 36.82
N PRO A 673 -8.84 6.65 35.82
CA PRO A 673 -7.67 6.36 35.01
C PRO A 673 -6.36 6.42 35.81
N LYS A 674 -6.34 7.10 36.96
CA LYS A 674 -5.15 7.27 37.77
C LYS A 674 -5.51 7.55 39.23
N TYR A 675 -4.80 6.92 40.15
CA TYR A 675 -4.83 7.23 41.57
C TYR A 675 -3.51 7.80 42.03
N VAL A 676 -3.59 8.57 43.11
CA VAL A 676 -2.43 8.99 43.88
C VAL A 676 -2.59 8.44 45.27
N VAL A 677 -1.64 7.61 45.66
CA VAL A 677 -1.45 7.17 47.05
C VAL A 677 -0.43 8.09 47.68
N ARG A 678 -0.75 8.68 48.83
CA ARG A 678 0.21 9.38 49.68
C ARG A 678 0.24 8.72 51.04
N TYR A 679 1.44 8.55 51.58
CA TYR A 679 1.62 8.03 52.92
C TYR A 679 2.69 8.78 53.68
N ARG A 680 2.63 8.77 55.00
CA ARG A 680 3.67 9.29 55.91
C ARG A 680 3.64 8.55 57.23
N ARG A 681 4.74 8.55 57.99
CA ARG A 681 4.65 8.23 59.42
C ARG A 681 3.88 9.33 60.14
N SER A 682 2.94 8.95 61.01
CA SER A 682 2.18 9.85 61.86
C SER A 682 2.56 9.77 63.34
N ASP A 683 3.41 8.81 63.70
CA ASP A 683 4.06 8.75 65.01
C ASP A 683 5.30 9.67 65.12
N VAL A 684 5.81 10.17 63.99
CA VAL A 684 6.87 11.19 63.90
C VAL A 684 6.46 12.30 62.93
N ILE A 685 7.10 13.46 63.00
CA ILE A 685 6.89 14.53 62.01
C ILE A 685 7.59 14.12 60.71
N ASP A 686 6.82 13.53 59.79
CA ASP A 686 7.31 13.04 58.49
C ASP A 686 6.60 13.73 57.31
N ASN A 687 7.30 13.80 56.18
CA ASN A 687 6.76 14.36 54.95
C ASN A 687 5.91 13.34 54.20
N TRP A 688 4.90 13.81 53.46
CA TRP A 688 4.12 12.94 52.59
C TRP A 688 4.96 12.41 51.43
N VAL A 689 5.08 11.09 51.35
CA VAL A 689 5.61 10.39 50.18
C VAL A 689 4.45 10.13 49.22
N ARG A 690 4.67 10.38 47.93
CA ARG A 690 3.64 10.29 46.89
C ARG A 690 3.98 9.21 45.86
N ILE A 691 3.02 8.32 45.62
CA ILE A 691 3.09 7.28 44.60
C ILE A 691 1.88 7.45 43.68
N GLU A 692 2.12 7.43 42.36
CA GLU A 692 1.05 7.43 41.36
C GLU A 692 0.87 6.02 40.82
N VAL A 693 -0.36 5.52 40.82
CA VAL A 693 -0.67 4.16 40.37
C VAL A 693 -1.91 4.17 39.48
N THR A 694 -1.98 3.22 38.56
CA THR A 694 -3.15 3.00 37.69
C THR A 694 -4.00 1.82 38.15
N ASP A 695 -3.46 0.98 39.03
CA ASP A 695 -4.17 -0.16 39.60
C ASP A 695 -4.84 0.23 40.93
N ASN A 696 -5.80 -0.58 41.36
CA ASN A 696 -6.55 -0.39 42.61
C ASN A 696 -5.79 -0.90 43.86
N GLN A 697 -4.46 -1.02 43.75
CA GLN A 697 -3.58 -1.44 44.84
C GLN A 697 -2.21 -0.76 44.76
N CYS A 698 -1.53 -0.64 45.89
CA CYS A 698 -0.17 -0.08 45.99
C CYS A 698 0.62 -0.76 47.10
N GLU A 699 1.90 -1.05 46.85
CA GLU A 699 2.81 -1.56 47.88
C GLU A 699 3.65 -0.41 48.48
N ILE A 700 3.67 -0.33 49.81
CA ILE A 700 4.54 0.56 50.58
C ILE A 700 5.64 -0.31 51.22
N LEU A 701 6.87 -0.11 50.77
CA LEU A 701 8.02 -0.92 51.14
C LEU A 701 8.80 -0.32 52.33
N ASN A 702 9.61 -1.16 52.99
CA ASN A 702 10.49 -0.78 54.11
C ASN A 702 9.78 0.02 55.22
N VAL A 703 8.58 -0.40 55.63
CA VAL A 703 7.88 0.28 56.71
C VAL A 703 8.57 0.01 58.06
N ALA A 704 8.60 1.03 58.92
CA ALA A 704 9.17 0.96 60.25
C ALA A 704 8.30 0.09 61.18
N ASP A 705 8.93 -0.59 62.13
CA ASP A 705 8.27 -1.47 63.08
C ASP A 705 7.49 -0.69 64.15
N ASN A 706 6.33 -1.21 64.54
CA ASN A 706 5.41 -0.60 65.53
C ASN A 706 5.09 0.89 65.28
N ALA A 707 5.22 1.37 64.04
CA ALA A 707 4.96 2.74 63.60
C ALA A 707 3.51 2.92 63.16
N ARG A 708 3.06 4.19 63.12
CA ARG A 708 1.74 4.56 62.59
C ARG A 708 1.91 5.24 61.24
N TYR A 709 1.14 4.81 60.26
CA TYR A 709 1.14 5.36 58.91
C TYR A 709 -0.21 5.98 58.58
N ASP A 710 -0.24 7.27 58.25
CA ASP A 710 -1.39 7.89 57.59
C ASP A 710 -1.31 7.54 56.10
N ILE A 711 -2.36 6.97 55.54
CA ILE A 711 -2.43 6.56 54.14
C ILE A 711 -3.65 7.23 53.50
N GLU A 712 -3.41 7.95 52.41
CA GLU A 712 -4.39 8.71 51.65
C GLU A 712 -4.42 8.23 50.20
N VAL A 713 -5.62 8.07 49.65
CA VAL A 713 -5.85 7.74 48.24
C VAL A 713 -6.88 8.69 47.64
N PHE A 714 -6.60 9.26 46.48
CA PHE A 714 -7.58 10.01 45.70
C PHE A 714 -7.42 9.71 44.21
N ALA A 715 -8.52 9.84 43.48
CA ALA A 715 -8.59 9.65 42.04
C ALA A 715 -8.25 10.95 41.28
N ILE A 716 -7.67 10.81 40.10
CA ILE A 716 -7.41 11.89 39.14
C ILE A 716 -8.16 11.59 37.84
N SER A 717 -8.98 12.53 37.38
CA SER A 717 -9.69 12.45 36.10
C SER A 717 -8.74 12.59 34.91
N VAL A 718 -9.21 12.20 33.73
CA VAL A 718 -8.51 12.46 32.45
C VAL A 718 -8.25 13.95 32.17
N THR A 719 -9.01 14.85 32.80
CA THR A 719 -8.85 16.31 32.70
C THR A 719 -7.98 16.89 33.83
N GLY A 720 -7.40 16.06 34.69
CA GLY A 720 -6.55 16.47 35.81
C GLY A 720 -7.30 16.91 37.07
N ARG A 721 -8.63 16.76 37.14
CA ARG A 721 -9.44 17.04 38.33
C ARG A 721 -9.23 15.95 39.38
N ARG A 722 -9.16 16.34 40.66
CA ARG A 722 -8.93 15.43 41.79
C ARG A 722 -10.23 15.19 42.55
N THR A 723 -10.46 13.97 43.01
CA THR A 723 -11.55 13.69 43.96
C THR A 723 -11.18 14.17 45.36
N GLU A 724 -12.15 14.13 46.28
CA GLU A 724 -11.84 14.07 47.69
C GLU A 724 -10.95 12.86 48.03
N THR A 725 -10.18 13.00 49.09
CA THR A 725 -9.29 11.96 49.60
C THR A 725 -10.05 10.93 50.44
N LEU A 726 -9.73 9.67 50.25
CA LEU A 726 -10.05 8.57 51.16
C LEU A 726 -8.81 8.30 52.03
N ALA A 727 -8.96 8.26 53.34
CA ALA A 727 -7.85 8.14 54.27
C ALA A 727 -8.05 7.01 55.28
N THR A 728 -6.96 6.40 55.73
CA THR A 728 -6.93 5.47 56.85
C THR A 728 -5.61 5.62 57.62
N VAL A 729 -5.59 5.15 58.87
CA VAL A 729 -4.38 5.09 59.68
C VAL A 729 -4.10 3.63 60.03
N TYR A 730 -2.92 3.14 59.65
CA TYR A 730 -2.50 1.77 59.92
C TYR A 730 -1.35 1.73 60.92
N LYS A 731 -1.41 0.82 61.90
CA LYS A 731 -0.31 0.58 62.84
C LYS A 731 0.36 -0.75 62.50
N THR A 732 1.64 -0.71 62.13
CA THR A 732 2.41 -1.91 61.79
C THR A 732 2.56 -2.84 63.00
N LEU A 733 2.40 -4.14 62.78
CA LEU A 733 2.41 -5.20 63.81
C LEU A 733 3.73 -5.99 63.84
N GLY A 734 4.43 -6.11 62.72
CA GLY A 734 5.73 -6.79 62.61
C GLY A 734 6.78 -6.13 63.50
N THR A 735 7.54 -6.92 64.25
CA THR A 735 8.50 -6.42 65.23
C THR A 735 9.92 -6.93 64.98
N LEU A 736 10.91 -6.13 65.38
CA LEU A 736 12.33 -6.52 65.45
C LEU A 736 12.67 -7.29 66.74
N MET A 737 11.68 -7.78 67.49
CA MET A 737 11.86 -8.43 68.79
C MET A 737 11.61 -9.94 68.70
N PRO A 738 12.16 -10.76 69.62
CA PRO A 738 11.80 -12.17 69.72
C PRO A 738 10.29 -12.36 69.91
N PRO A 739 9.69 -13.46 69.42
CA PRO A 739 8.28 -13.76 69.64
C PRO A 739 7.91 -13.74 71.13
N ARG A 740 6.62 -13.55 71.42
CA ARG A 740 6.11 -13.81 72.77
C ARG A 740 6.18 -15.30 73.09
N VAL A 741 6.23 -15.60 74.39
CA VAL A 741 6.32 -16.97 74.90
C VAL A 741 5.02 -17.74 74.60
N PRO A 742 5.07 -19.00 74.12
CA PRO A 742 3.88 -19.84 73.98
C PRO A 742 3.21 -20.08 75.34
N LYS A 743 1.87 -20.07 75.37
CA LYS A 743 1.08 -20.18 76.61
C LYS A 743 0.40 -21.53 76.72
N ASN A 744 -0.03 -21.88 77.94
CA ASN A 744 -0.87 -23.05 78.23
C ASN A 744 -0.31 -24.37 77.67
N LEU A 745 0.98 -24.65 77.89
CA LEU A 745 1.52 -25.98 77.57
C LEU A 745 0.89 -27.02 78.49
N VAL A 746 0.08 -27.91 77.92
CA VAL A 746 -0.53 -29.06 78.58
C VAL A 746 0.16 -30.33 78.07
N ALA A 747 0.48 -31.25 78.98
CA ALA A 747 1.01 -32.57 78.65
C ALA A 747 0.06 -33.65 79.21
N VAL A 748 -0.37 -34.57 78.35
CA VAL A 748 -1.26 -35.68 78.72
C VAL A 748 -0.58 -36.99 78.39
N GLY A 749 -0.40 -37.83 79.40
CA GLY A 749 0.18 -39.16 79.25
C GLY A 749 -0.83 -40.18 78.75
N ASP A 750 -0.39 -41.02 77.82
CA ASP A 750 -1.14 -42.14 77.28
C ASP A 750 -0.24 -43.38 77.17
N TYR A 751 -0.73 -44.47 76.57
CA TYR A 751 0.07 -45.70 76.45
C TYR A 751 1.29 -45.48 75.54
N ARG A 752 2.48 -45.56 76.15
CA ARG A 752 3.80 -45.37 75.50
C ARG A 752 3.95 -44.06 74.71
N GLN A 753 3.14 -43.05 74.99
CA GLN A 753 3.21 -41.74 74.36
C GLN A 753 2.72 -40.61 75.26
N ILE A 754 3.16 -39.39 75.00
CA ILE A 754 2.69 -38.17 75.66
C ILE A 754 2.27 -37.16 74.58
N VAL A 755 1.06 -36.63 74.69
CA VAL A 755 0.52 -35.60 73.79
C VAL A 755 0.65 -34.23 74.45
N LEU A 756 1.23 -33.28 73.71
CA LEU A 756 1.43 -31.90 74.12
C LEU A 756 0.53 -30.98 73.31
N THR A 757 -0.08 -29.99 73.97
CA THR A 757 -0.84 -28.91 73.32
C THR A 757 -0.47 -27.57 73.94
N TRP A 758 -0.48 -26.49 73.14
CA TRP A 758 -0.18 -25.12 73.59
C TRP A 758 -0.88 -24.08 72.73
N ILE A 759 -0.79 -22.82 73.15
CA ILE A 759 -1.27 -21.64 72.40
C ILE A 759 -0.06 -20.86 71.89
N SER A 760 0.05 -20.71 70.57
CA SER A 760 1.11 -19.93 69.91
C SER A 760 0.93 -18.42 70.13
N PRO A 761 2.01 -17.63 70.10
CA PRO A 761 1.93 -16.18 70.20
C PRO A 761 1.34 -15.54 68.93
N ASP A 762 0.53 -14.49 69.09
CA ASP A 762 0.05 -13.67 67.98
C ASP A 762 1.20 -12.85 67.37
N SER A 763 1.77 -13.32 66.25
CA SER A 763 2.88 -12.67 65.54
C SER A 763 2.84 -13.02 64.05
N ILE A 764 2.97 -12.00 63.19
CA ILE A 764 2.97 -12.15 61.72
C ILE A 764 4.28 -12.74 61.18
N ASP A 765 5.32 -12.71 62.00
CA ASP A 765 6.65 -13.22 61.73
C ASP A 765 6.96 -14.56 62.43
N LEU A 766 5.98 -15.21 63.07
CA LEU A 766 6.17 -16.54 63.68
C LEU A 766 6.54 -17.57 62.60
N ASP A 767 7.56 -18.38 62.87
CA ASP A 767 8.05 -19.43 61.97
C ASP A 767 7.73 -20.82 62.53
N THR A 768 8.31 -21.17 63.68
CA THR A 768 8.14 -22.50 64.29
C THR A 768 8.13 -22.45 65.82
N ILE A 769 7.61 -23.51 66.44
CA ILE A 769 7.69 -23.78 67.88
C ILE A 769 8.73 -24.88 68.10
N HIS A 770 9.70 -24.61 68.97
CA HIS A 770 10.66 -25.60 69.43
C HIS A 770 10.13 -26.30 70.68
N VAL A 771 10.06 -27.63 70.64
CA VAL A 771 9.63 -28.49 71.74
C VAL A 771 10.84 -29.18 72.37
N TYR A 772 10.97 -29.09 73.68
CA TYR A 772 12.04 -29.70 74.47
C TYR A 772 11.47 -30.72 75.46
N GLY A 773 12.22 -31.80 75.73
CA GLY A 773 11.83 -32.81 76.73
C GLY A 773 13.01 -33.35 77.52
N SER A 774 12.77 -33.73 78.78
CA SER A 774 13.75 -34.39 79.66
C SER A 774 13.08 -35.36 80.64
N ARG A 775 13.86 -36.31 81.18
CA ARG A 775 13.48 -37.17 82.30
C ARG A 775 13.63 -36.48 83.66
N THR A 776 14.29 -35.34 83.73
CA THR A 776 14.41 -34.56 84.97
C THR A 776 13.78 -33.18 84.82
N ASN A 777 13.23 -32.62 85.90
CA ASN A 777 12.58 -31.31 85.88
C ASN A 777 13.59 -30.15 85.87
N LYS A 778 14.53 -30.18 84.93
CA LYS A 778 15.57 -29.17 84.74
C LYS A 778 15.78 -28.91 83.25
N LEU A 779 15.52 -27.67 82.82
CA LEU A 779 15.66 -27.25 81.43
C LEU A 779 17.06 -27.51 80.84
N GLU A 780 18.11 -27.41 81.65
CA GLU A 780 19.51 -27.65 81.24
C GLU A 780 19.76 -29.07 80.75
N THR A 781 18.94 -30.04 81.18
CA THR A 781 19.03 -31.45 80.78
C THR A 781 18.03 -31.81 79.68
N ALA A 782 17.34 -30.83 79.11
CA ALA A 782 16.32 -31.05 78.09
C ALA A 782 16.91 -31.04 76.67
N SER A 783 16.55 -32.03 75.88
CA SER A 783 16.92 -32.10 74.46
C SER A 783 15.80 -31.53 73.59
N LEU A 784 16.17 -30.96 72.43
CA LEU A 784 15.20 -30.51 71.44
C LEU A 784 14.58 -31.74 70.75
N LEU A 785 13.27 -31.92 70.91
CA LEU A 785 12.52 -33.04 70.33
C LEU A 785 11.98 -32.70 68.93
N ALA A 786 11.51 -31.47 68.71
CA ALA A 786 10.92 -31.07 67.42
C ALA A 786 10.92 -29.55 67.19
N LYS A 787 10.86 -29.15 65.91
CA LYS A 787 10.58 -27.78 65.45
C LYS A 787 9.38 -27.84 64.53
N ILE A 788 8.23 -27.31 64.96
CA ILE A 788 6.97 -27.48 64.22
C ILE A 788 6.17 -26.17 64.14
N PRO A 789 5.51 -25.88 63.00
CA PRO A 789 4.57 -24.77 62.87
C PRO A 789 3.15 -25.19 63.30
N SER A 790 3.02 -25.95 64.39
CA SER A 790 1.74 -26.48 64.92
C SER A 790 1.54 -26.07 66.38
N THR A 791 0.33 -26.24 66.89
CA THR A 791 -0.05 -26.04 68.30
C THR A 791 -0.09 -27.35 69.11
N THR A 792 0.26 -28.48 68.49
CA THR A 792 0.25 -29.81 69.12
C THR A 792 1.47 -30.64 68.70
N PHE A 793 1.93 -31.53 69.60
CA PHE A 793 3.02 -32.48 69.34
C PHE A 793 2.85 -33.77 70.14
N THR A 794 3.12 -34.92 69.52
CA THR A 794 3.08 -36.22 70.20
C THR A 794 4.50 -36.79 70.33
N HIS A 795 4.91 -37.10 71.56
CA HIS A 795 6.14 -37.81 71.86
C HIS A 795 5.83 -39.29 72.08
N SER A 796 6.08 -40.12 71.07
CA SER A 796 5.75 -41.55 71.07
C SER A 796 6.97 -42.45 71.35
N GLY A 797 6.74 -43.73 71.66
CA GLY A 797 7.79 -44.73 71.83
C GLY A 797 8.44 -44.75 73.21
N LEU A 798 7.72 -44.25 74.23
CA LEU A 798 8.20 -44.13 75.61
C LEU A 798 7.99 -45.44 76.37
N ASP A 799 8.76 -45.61 77.46
CA ASP A 799 8.55 -46.73 78.39
C ASP A 799 7.24 -46.54 79.18
N ASP A 800 6.75 -47.63 79.76
CA ASP A 800 5.60 -47.60 80.67
C ASP A 800 6.00 -46.94 82.01
N ASP A 801 5.05 -46.24 82.64
CA ASP A 801 5.24 -45.50 83.91
C ASP A 801 6.43 -44.49 83.89
N ALA A 802 6.67 -43.89 82.72
CA ALA A 802 7.76 -42.96 82.48
C ALA A 802 7.31 -41.50 82.60
N THR A 803 7.79 -40.79 83.64
CA THR A 803 7.59 -39.34 83.75
C THR A 803 8.56 -38.55 82.87
N TRP A 804 8.03 -37.63 82.08
CA TRP A 804 8.77 -36.66 81.27
C TRP A 804 8.33 -35.23 81.57
N PHE A 805 9.27 -34.29 81.47
CA PHE A 805 9.06 -32.86 81.64
C PHE A 805 9.30 -32.14 80.30
N TYR A 806 8.38 -31.26 79.90
CA TYR A 806 8.40 -30.59 78.60
C TYR A 806 8.43 -29.07 78.70
N TRP A 807 9.03 -28.46 77.69
CA TRP A 807 9.08 -27.02 77.50
C TRP A 807 8.87 -26.65 76.03
N VAL A 808 8.32 -25.47 75.80
CA VAL A 808 8.15 -24.91 74.45
C VAL A 808 8.64 -23.47 74.37
N ARG A 809 9.18 -23.10 73.21
CA ARG A 809 9.52 -21.71 72.86
C ARG A 809 9.22 -21.44 71.39
N ALA A 810 8.72 -20.25 71.09
CA ALA A 810 8.48 -19.77 69.74
C ALA A 810 9.74 -19.20 69.08
N VAL A 811 9.81 -19.28 67.76
CA VAL A 811 10.88 -18.78 66.89
C VAL A 811 10.26 -17.97 65.76
N ASN A 812 10.79 -16.78 65.46
CA ASN A 812 10.36 -16.01 64.29
C ASN A 812 11.17 -16.37 63.03
N LYS A 813 10.72 -15.87 61.88
CA LYS A 813 11.35 -16.02 60.55
C LYS A 813 12.78 -15.44 60.47
N ARG A 814 13.25 -14.75 61.51
CA ARG A 814 14.62 -14.25 61.66
C ARG A 814 15.51 -15.14 62.53
N GLY A 815 14.97 -16.23 63.08
CA GLY A 815 15.69 -17.16 63.94
C GLY A 815 15.83 -16.74 65.41
N MET A 816 15.14 -15.67 65.84
CA MET A 816 15.16 -15.23 67.25
C MET A 816 14.22 -16.09 68.10
N LEU A 817 14.71 -16.49 69.27
CA LEU A 817 14.03 -17.39 70.19
C LEU A 817 13.33 -16.60 71.30
N SER A 818 12.05 -16.89 71.55
CA SER A 818 11.37 -16.45 72.77
C SER A 818 11.96 -17.10 74.02
N PRO A 819 11.75 -16.52 75.22
CA PRO A 819 11.94 -17.24 76.47
C PRO A 819 11.10 -18.53 76.51
N VAL A 820 11.51 -19.47 77.35
CA VAL A 820 10.78 -20.72 77.56
C VAL A 820 9.43 -20.47 78.26
N ASN A 821 8.43 -21.31 78.00
CA ASN A 821 7.08 -21.21 78.59
C ASN A 821 7.04 -21.19 80.13
N SER A 822 8.02 -21.80 80.80
CA SER A 822 8.12 -21.84 82.27
C SER A 822 9.52 -22.28 82.70
N ASN A 823 9.93 -21.93 83.93
CA ASN A 823 11.18 -22.41 84.54
C ASN A 823 11.11 -23.90 84.95
N LEU A 824 9.91 -24.42 85.20
CA LEU A 824 9.64 -25.83 85.49
C LEU A 824 8.93 -26.46 84.29
N GLY A 825 9.30 -27.69 83.94
CA GLY A 825 8.71 -28.39 82.81
C GLY A 825 7.31 -28.89 83.14
N THR A 826 6.42 -28.84 82.15
CA THR A 826 5.10 -29.46 82.25
C THR A 826 5.29 -30.98 82.23
N SER A 827 4.90 -31.66 83.31
CA SER A 827 5.12 -33.10 83.46
C SER A 827 3.92 -33.94 83.00
N ALA A 828 4.19 -35.07 82.38
CA ALA A 828 3.21 -36.15 82.21
C ALA A 828 3.91 -37.51 82.36
N THR A 829 3.17 -38.51 82.85
CA THR A 829 3.63 -39.89 82.99
C THR A 829 2.84 -40.77 82.03
N THR A 830 3.53 -41.63 81.28
CA THR A 830 2.86 -42.63 80.43
C THR A 830 2.05 -43.60 81.29
N LYS A 831 0.95 -44.11 80.73
CA LYS A 831 0.12 -45.08 81.45
C LYS A 831 0.81 -46.45 81.49
N ASP A 832 0.77 -47.12 82.64
CA ASP A 832 1.27 -48.49 82.79
C ASP A 832 0.28 -49.50 82.18
N ILE A 833 0.73 -50.21 81.14
CA ILE A 833 -0.04 -51.27 80.47
C ILE A 833 -0.33 -52.44 81.44
N LEU A 834 0.58 -52.73 82.37
CA LEU A 834 0.41 -53.85 83.33
C LEU A 834 -0.65 -53.55 84.40
N SER A 835 -0.82 -52.31 84.85
CA SER A 835 -1.85 -51.92 85.81
C SER A 835 -3.29 -52.08 85.30
N PHE A 836 -3.52 -51.92 83.99
CA PHE A 836 -4.82 -52.15 83.34
C PHE A 836 -5.19 -53.64 83.26
N LEU A 837 -4.18 -54.51 83.14
CA LEU A 837 -4.35 -55.98 83.11
C LEU A 837 -4.34 -56.61 84.52
N LYS A 838 -3.85 -55.89 85.53
CA LYS A 838 -3.83 -56.33 86.93
C LYS A 838 -5.25 -56.29 87.51
N ASN A 839 -5.76 -57.46 87.94
CA ASN A 839 -7.12 -57.73 88.45
C ASN A 839 -8.22 -58.00 87.40
N LYS A 840 -7.88 -58.23 86.12
CA LYS A 840 -8.85 -58.71 85.11
C LYS A 840 -8.71 -60.18 84.72
N ILE A 841 -7.66 -60.86 85.18
CA ILE A 841 -7.50 -62.31 85.02
C ILE A 841 -6.82 -62.87 86.28
N THR A 842 -7.61 -63.41 87.21
CA THR A 842 -7.12 -64.21 88.35
C THR A 842 -8.02 -65.41 88.64
N SER A 843 -7.40 -66.46 89.16
CA SER A 843 -7.84 -67.86 89.24
C SER A 843 -9.01 -68.21 90.17
N SER A 844 -9.99 -67.32 90.40
CA SER A 844 -11.04 -67.56 91.41
C SER A 844 -12.46 -67.09 91.04
N GLU A 845 -12.74 -66.81 89.78
CA GLU A 845 -14.11 -66.61 89.27
C GLU A 845 -14.76 -67.92 88.78
N LEU A 846 -14.20 -69.06 89.20
CA LEU A 846 -14.78 -70.39 89.14
C LEU A 846 -15.01 -70.87 90.59
N GLY A 847 -16.26 -71.01 91.02
CA GLY A 847 -16.59 -71.86 92.18
C GLY A 847 -17.13 -71.21 93.46
N LYS A 848 -17.99 -70.18 93.38
CA LYS A 848 -18.74 -69.70 94.56
C LYS A 848 -20.25 -69.54 94.43
N GLU A 849 -20.85 -69.87 93.29
CA GLU A 849 -22.31 -70.11 93.24
C GLU A 849 -22.68 -71.58 93.50
N LEU A 850 -21.72 -72.48 93.73
CA LEU A 850 -21.95 -73.93 93.79
C LEU A 850 -21.94 -74.54 95.22
N LEU A 851 -21.97 -73.74 96.29
CA LEU A 851 -21.87 -74.27 97.65
C LEU A 851 -22.91 -73.76 98.66
N GLU A 852 -23.84 -72.89 98.26
CA GLU A 852 -24.96 -72.49 99.14
C GLU A 852 -26.33 -73.06 98.75
N GLU A 853 -26.43 -73.82 97.66
CA GLU A 853 -27.68 -74.52 97.29
C GLU A 853 -27.55 -76.06 97.34
N ILE A 854 -26.61 -76.57 98.14
CA ILE A 854 -26.41 -78.00 98.46
C ILE A 854 -27.08 -78.42 99.79
N GLU A 855 -27.99 -77.62 100.35
CA GLU A 855 -28.71 -78.03 101.58
C GLU A 855 -30.24 -78.23 101.47
N THR A 856 -30.84 -78.33 100.27
CA THR A 856 -32.22 -78.87 100.20
C THR A 856 -32.63 -79.58 98.90
N LYS A 857 -32.53 -80.91 98.95
CA LYS A 857 -33.46 -81.95 98.43
C LYS A 857 -33.36 -82.46 96.98
N ALA A 858 -32.77 -83.66 96.91
CA ALA A 858 -33.39 -84.94 96.56
C ALA A 858 -33.48 -85.41 95.08
N ALA A 859 -32.72 -86.50 94.86
CA ALA A 859 -33.03 -87.73 94.14
C ALA A 859 -32.73 -87.81 92.62
N GLY A 860 -31.98 -88.88 92.29
CA GLY A 860 -32.02 -89.55 90.98
C GLY A 860 -30.72 -89.48 90.21
N GLU A 861 -29.81 -90.44 90.44
CA GLU A 861 -28.65 -90.67 89.57
C GLU A 861 -29.06 -91.21 88.19
N ASP A 862 -28.22 -90.87 87.22
CA ASP A 862 -28.09 -91.42 85.86
C ASP A 862 -28.91 -90.78 84.73
N LEU A 863 -28.58 -89.52 84.37
CA LEU A 863 -28.74 -88.99 83.01
C LEU A 863 -27.87 -87.74 82.61
N ASP A 864 -26.83 -87.37 83.37
CA ASP A 864 -26.05 -86.13 83.12
C ASP A 864 -24.85 -86.29 82.16
N ALA A 865 -24.42 -87.51 81.83
CA ALA A 865 -23.30 -87.74 80.91
C ALA A 865 -23.62 -87.41 79.43
N ILE A 866 -24.90 -87.16 79.09
CA ILE A 866 -25.33 -86.74 77.75
C ILE A 866 -25.45 -85.20 77.66
N GLN A 867 -25.54 -84.49 78.78
CA GLN A 867 -25.74 -83.04 78.81
C GLN A 867 -24.43 -82.24 78.67
N ASP A 868 -23.31 -82.80 79.12
CA ASP A 868 -21.97 -82.21 78.92
C ASP A 868 -21.50 -82.25 77.46
N LEU A 869 -21.92 -83.26 76.68
CA LEU A 869 -21.65 -83.33 75.24
C LEU A 869 -22.50 -82.34 74.43
N VAL A 870 -23.69 -81.96 74.90
CA VAL A 870 -24.54 -80.93 74.26
C VAL A 870 -23.99 -79.52 74.53
N GLY A 871 -23.51 -79.22 75.74
CA GLY A 871 -22.96 -77.91 76.07
C GLY A 871 -21.61 -77.57 75.41
N GLU A 872 -20.77 -78.57 75.11
CA GLU A 872 -19.53 -78.38 74.33
C GLU A 872 -19.83 -78.22 72.83
N THR A 873 -21.00 -78.70 72.38
CA THR A 873 -21.50 -78.52 71.02
C THR A 873 -22.17 -77.15 70.85
N ASP A 874 -22.91 -76.64 71.84
CA ASP A 874 -23.53 -75.30 71.83
C ASP A 874 -22.49 -74.17 71.82
N LYS A 875 -21.39 -74.29 72.58
CA LYS A 875 -20.30 -73.28 72.54
C LYS A 875 -19.53 -73.27 71.22
N LYS A 876 -19.48 -74.40 70.50
CA LYS A 876 -18.92 -74.45 69.15
C LYS A 876 -19.91 -73.93 68.11
N ILE A 877 -21.21 -74.07 68.35
CA ILE A 877 -22.29 -73.49 67.52
C ILE A 877 -22.32 -71.97 67.67
N ASP A 878 -22.17 -71.41 68.89
CA ASP A 878 -22.11 -69.95 69.11
C ASP A 878 -20.85 -69.32 68.51
N ALA A 879 -19.68 -69.96 68.63
CA ALA A 879 -18.45 -69.50 67.97
C ALA A 879 -18.51 -69.61 66.43
N ILE A 880 -19.30 -70.55 65.90
CA ILE A 880 -19.59 -70.67 64.46
C ILE A 880 -20.63 -69.62 64.04
N GLN A 881 -21.59 -69.24 64.90
CA GLN A 881 -22.59 -68.21 64.65
C GLN A 881 -21.99 -66.80 64.66
N ASP A 882 -21.06 -66.49 65.58
CA ASP A 882 -20.30 -65.23 65.59
C ASP A 882 -19.37 -65.12 64.36
N LEU A 883 -18.76 -66.22 63.92
CA LEU A 883 -18.00 -66.28 62.66
C LEU A 883 -18.93 -66.13 61.44
N ILE A 884 -20.18 -66.57 61.49
CA ILE A 884 -21.19 -66.39 60.43
C ILE A 884 -21.65 -64.92 60.37
N ASP A 885 -21.77 -64.23 61.49
CA ASP A 885 -22.13 -62.80 61.54
C ASP A 885 -20.96 -61.89 61.09
N GLU A 886 -19.72 -62.23 61.44
CA GLU A 886 -18.49 -61.58 60.93
C GLU A 886 -18.23 -61.91 59.44
N SER A 887 -18.74 -63.05 58.96
CA SER A 887 -18.81 -63.40 57.54
C SER A 887 -19.93 -62.65 56.82
N GLY A 888 -21.01 -62.28 57.52
CA GLY A 888 -22.14 -61.48 56.99
C GLY A 888 -21.75 -60.06 56.62
N GLU A 889 -20.98 -59.36 57.48
CA GLU A 889 -20.44 -58.02 57.14
C GLU A 889 -19.42 -58.08 55.98
N LYS A 890 -18.62 -59.15 55.91
CA LYS A 890 -17.74 -59.40 54.76
C LYS A 890 -18.50 -59.79 53.50
N ILE A 891 -19.65 -60.46 53.62
CA ILE A 891 -20.55 -60.79 52.50
C ILE A 891 -21.24 -59.52 51.98
N ASP A 892 -21.62 -58.57 52.83
CA ASP A 892 -22.15 -57.26 52.40
C ASP A 892 -21.08 -56.39 51.71
N GLU A 893 -19.83 -56.45 52.19
CA GLU A 893 -18.70 -55.77 51.55
C GLU A 893 -18.32 -56.45 50.22
N ILE A 894 -18.39 -57.78 50.15
CA ILE A 894 -18.23 -58.56 48.91
C ILE A 894 -19.40 -58.32 47.95
N ASP A 895 -20.64 -58.16 48.39
CA ASP A 895 -21.79 -57.85 47.53
C ASP A 895 -21.72 -56.43 46.99
N LYS A 896 -21.20 -55.48 47.79
CA LYS A 896 -20.90 -54.12 47.34
C LYS A 896 -19.76 -54.10 46.32
N ILE A 897 -18.67 -54.81 46.59
CA ILE A 897 -17.55 -54.98 45.65
C ILE A 897 -18.00 -55.74 44.39
N THR A 898 -18.87 -56.75 44.52
CA THR A 898 -19.42 -57.52 43.39
C THR A 898 -20.39 -56.68 42.57
N GLY A 899 -21.15 -55.78 43.20
CA GLY A 899 -21.96 -54.76 42.53
C GLY A 899 -21.12 -53.71 41.79
N GLU A 900 -20.04 -53.23 42.41
CA GLU A 900 -19.08 -52.30 41.80
C GLU A 900 -18.28 -52.96 40.66
N ILE A 901 -17.94 -54.25 40.78
CA ILE A 901 -17.32 -55.05 39.73
C ILE A 901 -18.32 -55.28 38.59
N LYS A 902 -19.58 -55.64 38.87
CA LYS A 902 -20.63 -55.76 37.82
C LYS A 902 -20.85 -54.44 37.09
N ALA A 903 -20.96 -53.33 37.82
CA ALA A 903 -21.08 -52.00 37.22
C ALA A 903 -19.84 -51.64 36.39
N SER A 904 -18.64 -51.94 36.88
CA SER A 904 -17.39 -51.74 36.13
C SER A 904 -17.31 -52.65 34.90
N GLN A 905 -17.83 -53.87 34.98
CA GLN A 905 -17.86 -54.85 33.91
C GLN A 905 -18.92 -54.50 32.85
N ASP A 906 -20.05 -53.91 33.25
CA ASP A 906 -21.06 -53.34 32.33
C ASP A 906 -20.55 -52.06 31.65
N ILE A 907 -19.80 -51.21 32.38
CA ILE A 907 -19.08 -50.06 31.81
C ILE A 907 -17.98 -50.54 30.85
N LEU A 908 -17.25 -51.60 31.20
CA LEU A 908 -16.23 -52.18 30.33
C LEU A 908 -16.87 -52.82 29.09
N ASN A 909 -17.96 -53.57 29.24
CA ASN A 909 -18.67 -54.21 28.14
C ASN A 909 -19.30 -53.18 27.20
N SER A 910 -19.89 -52.12 27.74
CA SER A 910 -20.40 -50.99 26.94
C SER A 910 -19.27 -50.21 26.27
N SER A 911 -18.13 -50.03 26.93
CA SER A 911 -16.93 -49.43 26.34
C SER A 911 -16.33 -50.32 25.25
N VAL A 912 -16.30 -51.64 25.45
CA VAL A 912 -15.84 -52.63 24.47
C VAL A 912 -16.77 -52.68 23.27
N GLU A 913 -18.10 -52.69 23.45
CA GLU A 913 -19.04 -52.60 22.34
C GLU A 913 -18.98 -51.24 21.63
N THR A 914 -18.75 -50.13 22.37
CA THR A 914 -18.49 -48.81 21.76
C THR A 914 -17.20 -48.82 20.95
N VAL A 915 -16.12 -49.42 21.47
CA VAL A 915 -14.84 -49.58 20.75
C VAL A 915 -15.01 -50.48 19.53
N LYS A 916 -15.83 -51.53 19.62
CA LYS A 916 -16.10 -52.47 18.52
C LYS A 916 -16.96 -51.83 17.43
N GLU A 917 -17.95 -51.01 17.79
CA GLU A 917 -18.73 -50.21 16.84
C GLU A 917 -17.88 -49.08 16.24
N ASN A 918 -17.03 -48.42 17.03
CA ASN A 918 -16.06 -47.45 16.53
C ASN A 918 -15.02 -48.10 15.60
N ALA A 919 -14.58 -49.32 15.91
CA ALA A 919 -13.67 -50.09 15.05
C ALA A 919 -14.37 -50.55 13.76
N LYS A 920 -15.62 -51.01 13.82
CA LYS A 920 -16.43 -51.31 12.62
C LYS A 920 -16.67 -50.07 11.77
N LYS A 921 -16.97 -48.92 12.41
CA LYS A 921 -17.13 -47.64 11.73
C LYS A 921 -15.82 -47.19 11.09
N ALA A 922 -14.69 -47.29 11.80
CA ALA A 922 -13.37 -46.99 11.27
C ALA A 922 -12.97 -47.93 10.12
N LEU A 923 -13.31 -49.23 10.19
CA LEU A 923 -13.12 -50.19 9.10
C LEU A 923 -14.00 -49.87 7.89
N LYS A 924 -15.25 -49.42 8.11
CA LYS A 924 -16.15 -48.97 7.05
C LYS A 924 -15.64 -47.67 6.43
N ASP A 925 -15.23 -46.71 7.23
CA ASP A 925 -14.64 -45.44 6.79
C ASP A 925 -13.32 -45.69 6.03
N ALA A 926 -12.51 -46.66 6.47
CA ALA A 926 -11.31 -47.09 5.76
C ALA A 926 -11.64 -47.78 4.42
N GLY A 927 -12.70 -48.57 4.35
CA GLY A 927 -13.21 -49.17 3.11
C GLY A 927 -13.79 -48.13 2.14
N ASP A 928 -14.52 -47.15 2.66
CA ASP A 928 -15.08 -46.03 1.90
C ASP A 928 -13.94 -45.11 1.41
N ASN A 929 -12.93 -44.88 2.24
CA ASN A 929 -11.74 -44.13 1.85
C ASN A 929 -10.88 -44.89 0.84
N ALA A 930 -10.71 -46.22 0.96
CA ALA A 930 -10.07 -47.04 -0.07
C ALA A 930 -10.83 -46.94 -1.41
N SER A 931 -12.16 -46.95 -1.38
CA SER A 931 -13.01 -46.77 -2.57
C SER A 931 -12.88 -45.36 -3.17
N LYS A 932 -12.77 -44.31 -2.34
CA LYS A 932 -12.48 -42.94 -2.78
C LYS A 932 -11.08 -42.80 -3.35
N ILE A 933 -10.07 -43.44 -2.76
CA ILE A 933 -8.69 -43.46 -3.25
C ILE A 933 -8.63 -44.14 -4.62
N VAL A 934 -9.37 -45.22 -4.84
CA VAL A 934 -9.48 -45.86 -6.16
C VAL A 934 -10.17 -44.92 -7.18
N LYS A 935 -11.21 -44.18 -6.79
CA LYS A 935 -11.83 -43.16 -7.66
C LYS A 935 -10.87 -42.02 -7.98
N ILE A 936 -10.17 -41.50 -6.98
CA ILE A 936 -9.15 -40.45 -7.15
C ILE A 936 -8.04 -40.96 -8.07
N LYS A 937 -7.57 -42.20 -7.88
CA LYS A 937 -6.58 -42.82 -8.77
C LYS A 937 -7.06 -42.87 -10.22
N ASN A 938 -8.30 -43.29 -10.46
CA ASN A 938 -8.87 -43.31 -11.81
C ASN A 938 -9.02 -41.90 -12.40
N THR A 939 -9.36 -40.89 -11.58
CA THR A 939 -9.41 -39.48 -12.00
C THR A 939 -8.01 -38.93 -12.31
N VAL A 940 -7.01 -39.29 -11.51
CA VAL A 940 -5.61 -38.93 -11.75
C VAL A 940 -5.10 -39.60 -13.03
N ASP A 941 -5.40 -40.88 -13.26
CA ASP A 941 -5.05 -41.58 -14.51
C ASP A 941 -5.71 -40.94 -15.76
N GLU A 942 -6.94 -40.43 -15.63
CA GLU A 942 -7.59 -39.64 -16.70
C GLU A 942 -6.97 -38.25 -16.89
N GLN A 943 -6.58 -37.59 -15.80
CA GLN A 943 -5.88 -36.31 -15.85
C GLN A 943 -4.48 -36.46 -16.45
N ASP A 944 -3.75 -37.52 -16.14
CA ASP A 944 -2.44 -37.83 -16.72
C ASP A 944 -2.56 -38.10 -18.23
N LYS A 945 -3.62 -38.76 -18.68
CA LYS A 945 -3.90 -38.91 -20.13
C LYS A 945 -4.18 -37.57 -20.80
N LYS A 946 -4.96 -36.68 -20.17
CA LYS A 946 -5.21 -35.32 -20.68
C LYS A 946 -3.93 -34.48 -20.68
N LEU A 947 -3.12 -34.61 -19.64
CA LEU A 947 -1.83 -33.92 -19.52
C LEU A 947 -0.85 -34.39 -20.60
N SER A 948 -0.78 -35.70 -20.86
CA SER A 948 0.02 -36.25 -21.95
C SER A 948 -0.42 -35.72 -23.32
N SER A 949 -1.73 -35.65 -23.58
CA SER A 949 -2.26 -35.12 -24.84
C SER A 949 -2.00 -33.62 -25.02
N THR A 950 -2.03 -32.85 -23.92
CA THR A 950 -1.67 -31.42 -23.95
C THR A 950 -0.16 -31.24 -24.10
N LEU A 951 0.66 -32.13 -23.54
CA LEU A 951 2.11 -32.10 -23.72
C LEU A 951 2.51 -32.38 -25.18
N GLU A 952 1.85 -33.33 -25.85
CA GLU A 952 2.02 -33.59 -27.28
C GLU A 952 1.60 -32.39 -28.14
N ALA A 953 0.47 -31.74 -27.80
CA ALA A 953 0.04 -30.52 -28.47
C ALA A 953 1.04 -29.36 -28.29
N ILE A 954 1.58 -29.19 -27.07
CA ILE A 954 2.61 -28.17 -26.77
C ILE A 954 3.91 -28.47 -27.52
N GLN A 955 4.34 -29.74 -27.61
CA GLN A 955 5.52 -30.11 -28.40
C GLN A 955 5.33 -29.82 -29.88
N THR A 956 4.12 -30.03 -30.41
CA THR A 956 3.76 -29.69 -31.80
C THR A 956 3.80 -28.17 -32.03
N VAL A 957 3.22 -27.38 -31.11
CA VAL A 957 3.27 -25.91 -31.15
C VAL A 957 4.71 -25.41 -31.03
N LYS A 958 5.53 -26.00 -30.16
CA LYS A 958 6.95 -25.68 -30.02
C LYS A 958 7.71 -25.92 -31.33
N GLY A 959 7.48 -27.05 -32.00
CA GLY A 959 8.08 -27.34 -33.30
C GLY A 959 7.68 -26.31 -34.38
N ASN A 960 6.42 -25.89 -34.40
CA ASN A 960 5.94 -24.84 -35.31
C ASN A 960 6.58 -23.48 -35.01
N ILE A 961 6.72 -23.11 -33.73
CA ILE A 961 7.38 -21.87 -33.33
C ILE A 961 8.86 -21.90 -33.71
N GLU A 962 9.57 -23.01 -33.49
CA GLU A 962 10.97 -23.16 -33.89
C GLU A 962 11.16 -23.00 -35.40
N ALA A 963 10.21 -23.52 -36.21
CA ALA A 963 10.22 -23.34 -37.66
C ALA A 963 9.99 -21.88 -38.09
N VAL A 964 8.99 -21.20 -37.51
CA VAL A 964 8.70 -19.77 -37.78
C VAL A 964 9.87 -18.88 -37.34
N LEU A 965 10.53 -19.21 -36.23
CA LEU A 965 11.66 -18.45 -35.71
C LEU A 965 12.90 -18.63 -36.59
N LEU A 966 13.07 -19.79 -37.22
CA LEU A 966 14.10 -20.02 -38.22
C LEU A 966 13.83 -19.23 -39.52
N GLU A 967 12.57 -19.15 -39.95
CA GLU A 967 12.14 -18.39 -41.13
C GLU A 967 12.30 -16.87 -40.92
N GLU A 968 11.94 -16.36 -39.74
CA GLU A 968 12.17 -14.97 -39.33
C GLU A 968 13.66 -14.66 -39.20
N LYS A 969 14.47 -15.59 -38.65
CA LYS A 969 15.92 -15.43 -38.57
C LYS A 969 16.57 -15.33 -39.96
N ASN A 970 16.14 -16.15 -40.91
CA ASN A 970 16.63 -16.08 -42.29
C ASN A 970 16.19 -14.78 -42.97
N SER A 971 14.96 -14.32 -42.73
CA SER A 971 14.44 -13.04 -43.24
C SER A 971 15.22 -11.84 -42.70
N ARG A 972 15.62 -11.87 -41.42
CA ARG A 972 16.50 -10.84 -40.82
C ARG A 972 17.91 -10.86 -41.40
N ILE A 973 18.49 -12.05 -41.62
CA ILE A 973 19.81 -12.18 -42.24
C ILE A 973 19.79 -11.60 -43.67
N GLU A 974 18.72 -11.83 -44.44
CA GLU A 974 18.55 -11.23 -45.77
C GLU A 974 18.36 -9.70 -45.69
N GLY A 975 17.57 -9.21 -44.73
CA GLY A 975 17.41 -7.78 -44.46
C GLY A 975 18.70 -7.08 -44.07
N ASP A 976 19.52 -7.71 -43.23
CA ASP A 976 20.83 -7.20 -42.80
C ASP A 976 21.83 -7.20 -43.96
N LYS A 977 21.78 -8.20 -44.84
CA LYS A 977 22.56 -8.23 -46.09
C LYS A 977 22.19 -7.08 -47.01
N ALA A 978 20.89 -6.86 -47.25
CA ALA A 978 20.40 -5.76 -48.07
C ALA A 978 20.75 -4.39 -47.47
N THR A 979 20.78 -4.29 -46.14
CA THR A 979 21.19 -3.07 -45.44
C THR A 979 22.69 -2.83 -45.56
N THR A 980 23.50 -3.89 -45.45
CA THR A 980 24.96 -3.84 -45.63
C THR A 980 25.33 -3.41 -47.05
N GLU A 981 24.66 -3.96 -48.07
CA GLU A 981 24.83 -3.54 -49.47
C GLU A 981 24.45 -2.07 -49.68
N LYS A 982 23.39 -1.58 -49.03
CA LYS A 982 23.03 -0.16 -49.04
C LYS A 982 24.10 0.72 -48.37
N VAL A 983 24.68 0.25 -47.26
CA VAL A 983 25.75 0.96 -46.54
C VAL A 983 27.02 1.04 -47.37
N GLU A 984 27.46 -0.04 -48.03
CA GLU A 984 28.59 0.00 -48.96
C GLU A 984 28.32 0.97 -50.12
N LEU A 985 27.10 1.00 -50.66
CA LEU A 985 26.72 1.91 -51.74
C LEU A 985 26.71 3.37 -51.29
N ILE A 986 26.33 3.63 -50.03
CA ILE A 986 26.43 4.95 -49.40
C ILE A 986 27.89 5.34 -49.18
N GLU A 987 28.74 4.44 -48.68
CA GLU A 987 30.17 4.68 -48.48
C GLU A 987 30.87 5.00 -49.82
N THR A 988 30.49 4.30 -50.88
CA THR A 988 30.97 4.56 -52.24
C THR A 988 30.53 5.94 -52.75
N LYS A 989 29.28 6.33 -52.48
CA LYS A 989 28.78 7.69 -52.76
C LYS A 989 29.52 8.74 -51.94
N ILE A 990 29.75 8.54 -50.65
CA ILE A 990 30.47 9.48 -49.77
C ILE A 990 31.90 9.70 -50.27
N ASN A 991 32.62 8.63 -50.60
CA ASN A 991 33.98 8.73 -51.18
C ASN A 991 34.00 9.50 -52.50
N SER A 992 32.94 9.36 -53.33
CA SER A 992 32.81 10.18 -54.54
C SER A 992 32.56 11.65 -54.26
N HIS A 993 31.75 11.98 -53.23
CA HIS A 993 31.48 13.36 -52.84
C HIS A 993 32.70 14.02 -52.20
N ASP A 994 33.50 13.30 -51.39
CA ASP A 994 34.76 13.80 -50.84
C ASP A 994 35.76 14.17 -51.96
N ALA A 995 35.83 13.36 -53.01
CA ALA A 995 36.65 13.64 -54.19
C ALA A 995 36.16 14.86 -55.00
N VAL A 996 34.84 15.12 -55.02
CA VAL A 996 34.25 16.30 -55.67
C VAL A 996 34.49 17.56 -54.83
N ILE A 997 34.37 17.46 -53.50
CA ILE A 997 34.63 18.56 -52.57
C ILE A 997 36.09 19.01 -52.65
N LYS A 998 37.05 18.07 -52.64
CA LYS A 998 38.48 18.41 -52.82
C LYS A 998 38.79 19.10 -54.17
N ARG A 999 38.07 18.74 -55.24
CA ARG A 999 38.18 19.46 -56.53
C ARG A 999 37.56 20.85 -56.46
N ALA A 1000 36.43 21.01 -55.79
CA ALA A 1000 35.79 22.31 -55.61
C ALA A 1000 36.67 23.26 -54.78
N GLU A 1001 37.30 22.77 -53.71
CA GLU A 1001 38.26 23.54 -52.90
C GLU A 1001 39.48 23.99 -53.72
N SER A 1002 40.09 23.10 -54.51
CA SER A 1002 41.18 23.45 -55.43
C SER A 1002 40.76 24.54 -56.43
N THR A 1003 39.53 24.46 -56.94
CA THR A 1003 39.01 25.41 -57.94
C THR A 1003 38.69 26.77 -57.31
N ALA A 1004 38.20 26.79 -56.08
CA ALA A 1004 37.96 28.02 -55.31
C ALA A 1004 39.27 28.75 -54.97
N VAL A 1005 40.33 28.01 -54.63
CA VAL A 1005 41.67 28.58 -54.38
C VAL A 1005 42.25 29.23 -55.66
N ASP A 1006 42.08 28.60 -56.82
CA ASP A 1006 42.55 29.17 -58.10
C ASP A 1006 41.69 30.36 -58.56
N ALA A 1007 40.39 30.36 -58.29
CA ALA A 1007 39.52 31.52 -58.51
C ALA A 1007 39.93 32.73 -57.63
N GLY A 1008 40.33 32.47 -56.37
CA GLY A 1008 40.86 33.50 -55.47
C GLY A 1008 42.16 34.13 -55.98
N LYS A 1009 43.11 33.32 -56.45
CA LYS A 1009 44.36 33.81 -57.06
C LYS A 1009 44.12 34.63 -58.33
N THR A 1010 43.15 34.24 -59.14
CA THR A 1010 42.80 34.93 -60.39
C THR A 1010 42.14 36.28 -60.11
N THR A 1011 41.28 36.34 -59.09
CA THR A 1011 40.61 37.58 -58.66
C THR A 1011 41.61 38.60 -58.09
N ALA A 1012 42.61 38.15 -57.32
CA ALA A 1012 43.70 39.00 -56.84
C ALA A 1012 44.56 39.58 -57.98
N ARG A 1013 44.76 38.81 -59.07
CA ARG A 1013 45.53 39.26 -60.25
C ARG A 1013 44.78 40.32 -61.07
N VAL A 1014 43.46 40.23 -61.14
CA VAL A 1014 42.59 41.20 -61.84
C VAL A 1014 42.45 42.50 -61.03
N ALA A 1015 42.40 42.42 -59.70
CA ALA A 1015 42.39 43.62 -58.85
C ALA A 1015 43.67 44.48 -59.04
N GLY A 1016 44.84 43.85 -59.12
CA GLY A 1016 46.11 44.56 -59.34
C GLY A 1016 46.27 45.20 -60.72
N SER A 1017 45.64 44.64 -61.78
CA SER A 1017 45.69 45.24 -63.13
C SER A 1017 44.73 46.42 -63.28
N VAL A 1018 43.59 46.40 -62.58
CA VAL A 1018 42.62 47.51 -62.56
C VAL A 1018 43.18 48.73 -61.81
N GLU A 1019 43.96 48.50 -60.75
CA GLU A 1019 44.63 49.57 -59.99
C GLU A 1019 45.74 50.28 -60.80
N ALA A 1020 46.46 49.53 -61.65
CA ALA A 1020 47.47 50.08 -62.55
C ALA A 1020 46.87 50.92 -63.69
N VAL A 1021 45.72 50.51 -64.23
CA VAL A 1021 45.00 51.24 -65.29
C VAL A 1021 44.34 52.51 -64.73
N ALA A 1022 43.85 52.47 -63.48
CA ALA A 1022 43.32 53.65 -62.80
C ALA A 1022 44.40 54.71 -62.53
N LYS A 1023 45.61 54.33 -62.12
CA LYS A 1023 46.74 55.26 -61.94
C LYS A 1023 47.17 55.96 -63.24
N ALA A 1024 47.22 55.23 -64.35
CA ALA A 1024 47.59 55.81 -65.66
C ALA A 1024 46.54 56.80 -66.21
N ALA A 1025 45.26 56.57 -65.91
CA ALA A 1025 44.16 57.47 -66.28
C ALA A 1025 44.13 58.75 -65.42
N ILE A 1026 44.60 58.68 -64.16
CA ILE A 1026 44.66 59.80 -63.22
C ILE A 1026 45.82 60.76 -63.55
N ASP A 1027 46.98 60.28 -63.97
CA ASP A 1027 48.13 61.13 -64.35
C ASP A 1027 47.87 61.94 -65.64
N THR A 1028 46.99 61.46 -66.51
CA THR A 1028 46.59 62.16 -67.75
C THR A 1028 45.50 63.22 -67.48
N ALA A 1029 44.76 63.10 -66.38
CA ALA A 1029 43.71 64.04 -65.96
C ALA A 1029 44.22 65.22 -65.10
N LEU A 1030 45.52 65.23 -64.75
CA LEU A 1030 46.17 66.26 -63.91
C LEU A 1030 46.80 67.44 -64.70
N LYS A 1031 46.40 67.67 -65.96
CA LYS A 1031 46.73 68.90 -66.70
C LYS A 1031 45.46 69.72 -66.94
N GLY A 1032 45.17 70.62 -66.01
CA GLY A 1032 44.10 71.61 -66.11
C GLY A 1032 43.41 71.84 -64.77
N GLU A 1033 44.03 72.66 -63.91
CA GLU A 1033 43.29 73.47 -62.94
C GLU A 1033 42.24 74.32 -63.71
N GLU A 1034 41.07 74.66 -63.20
CA GLU A 1034 40.81 75.30 -61.92
C GLU A 1034 39.28 75.34 -61.68
N GLU A 1035 38.89 75.55 -60.42
CA GLU A 1035 37.54 75.86 -59.91
C GLU A 1035 36.69 74.75 -59.25
N VAL A 1036 36.55 74.97 -57.94
CA VAL A 1036 35.51 74.54 -56.98
C VAL A 1036 35.69 73.20 -56.25
N ARG A 1037 36.57 73.34 -55.26
CA ARG A 1037 36.80 72.61 -54.01
C ARG A 1037 35.59 72.51 -53.05
N GLU A 1038 34.39 72.10 -53.48
CA GLU A 1038 33.26 71.87 -52.55
C GLU A 1038 32.45 70.60 -52.87
N GLN A 1039 33.12 69.44 -52.87
CA GLN A 1039 32.43 68.14 -52.75
C GLN A 1039 33.35 67.02 -52.25
N ARG A 1040 34.27 67.35 -51.32
CA ARG A 1040 35.31 66.41 -50.84
C ARG A 1040 35.12 65.87 -49.42
N GLU A 1041 34.07 66.24 -48.67
CA GLU A 1041 33.94 65.76 -47.28
C GLU A 1041 32.86 64.69 -47.02
N THR A 1042 31.99 64.37 -47.98
CA THR A 1042 30.91 63.39 -47.73
C THR A 1042 31.28 61.94 -48.11
N ASN A 1043 32.25 61.73 -49.02
CA ASN A 1043 32.60 60.38 -49.50
C ASN A 1043 33.68 59.66 -48.67
N ALA A 1044 34.38 60.35 -47.77
CA ALA A 1044 35.43 59.73 -46.94
C ALA A 1044 34.89 58.99 -45.70
N LYS A 1045 33.73 59.41 -45.15
CA LYS A 1045 33.15 58.74 -43.97
C LYS A 1045 32.52 57.38 -44.27
N ILE A 1046 31.89 57.23 -45.44
CA ILE A 1046 31.20 55.99 -45.83
C ILE A 1046 32.19 54.83 -46.05
N PHE A 1047 33.36 55.09 -46.62
CA PHE A 1047 34.40 54.08 -46.82
C PHE A 1047 35.07 53.63 -45.51
N THR A 1048 35.10 54.51 -44.50
CA THR A 1048 35.73 54.19 -43.20
C THR A 1048 34.80 53.31 -42.36
N ASP A 1049 33.49 53.57 -42.37
CA ASP A 1049 32.50 52.78 -41.62
C ASP A 1049 32.24 51.39 -42.25
N GLN A 1050 32.28 51.28 -43.59
CA GLN A 1050 32.15 49.97 -44.26
C GLN A 1050 33.35 49.04 -44.00
N LYS A 1051 34.57 49.60 -43.87
CA LYS A 1051 35.76 48.80 -43.57
C LYS A 1051 35.74 48.24 -42.14
N VAL A 1052 35.29 49.03 -41.16
CA VAL A 1052 35.19 48.61 -39.75
C VAL A 1052 34.16 47.48 -39.55
N ILE A 1053 33.04 47.49 -40.30
CA ILE A 1053 32.02 46.44 -40.22
C ILE A 1053 32.52 45.12 -40.85
N VAL A 1054 33.22 45.20 -41.98
CA VAL A 1054 33.78 44.01 -42.65
C VAL A 1054 34.89 43.39 -41.81
N ASP A 1055 35.80 44.19 -41.26
CA ASP A 1055 36.88 43.70 -40.39
C ASP A 1055 36.30 43.07 -39.10
N GLY A 1056 35.22 43.64 -38.54
CA GLY A 1056 34.51 43.08 -37.39
C GLY A 1056 33.78 41.77 -37.68
N GLN A 1057 33.14 41.63 -38.85
CA GLN A 1057 32.48 40.39 -39.27
C GLN A 1057 33.48 39.28 -39.56
N GLN A 1058 34.64 39.62 -40.14
CA GLN A 1058 35.71 38.66 -40.43
C GLN A 1058 36.36 38.13 -39.14
N ALA A 1059 36.55 38.99 -38.13
CA ALA A 1059 37.02 38.58 -36.81
C ALA A 1059 35.99 37.71 -36.05
N LEU A 1060 34.69 38.01 -36.17
CA LEU A 1060 33.62 37.20 -35.57
C LEU A 1060 33.54 35.80 -36.22
N SER A 1061 33.68 35.73 -37.55
CA SER A 1061 33.67 34.47 -38.31
C SER A 1061 34.84 33.56 -37.91
N GLN A 1062 36.05 34.10 -37.81
CA GLN A 1062 37.22 33.34 -37.35
C GLN A 1062 37.05 32.83 -35.92
N LYS A 1063 36.43 33.62 -35.03
CA LYS A 1063 36.17 33.21 -33.65
C LYS A 1063 35.10 32.11 -33.55
N ILE A 1064 34.08 32.16 -34.41
CA ILE A 1064 33.04 31.13 -34.51
C ILE A 1064 33.62 29.83 -35.06
N GLU A 1065 34.46 29.87 -36.11
CA GLU A 1065 35.14 28.67 -36.62
C GLU A 1065 36.06 28.01 -35.56
N THR A 1066 36.82 28.83 -34.83
CA THR A 1066 37.72 28.32 -33.78
C THR A 1066 36.92 27.69 -32.62
N MET A 1067 35.86 28.34 -32.15
CA MET A 1067 34.96 27.79 -31.13
C MET A 1067 34.27 26.50 -31.59
N THR A 1068 33.89 26.41 -32.87
CA THR A 1068 33.20 25.24 -33.42
C THR A 1068 34.16 24.05 -33.54
N ALA A 1069 35.42 24.32 -33.91
CA ALA A 1069 36.48 23.31 -33.92
C ALA A 1069 36.82 22.79 -32.52
N GLU A 1070 36.94 23.68 -31.53
CA GLU A 1070 37.17 23.31 -30.11
C GLU A 1070 35.99 22.54 -29.52
N PHE A 1071 34.76 22.96 -29.82
CA PHE A 1071 33.53 22.29 -29.36
C PHE A 1071 33.42 20.87 -29.94
N ASN A 1072 33.70 20.71 -31.24
CA ASN A 1072 33.66 19.39 -31.89
C ASN A 1072 34.78 18.46 -31.42
N GLN A 1073 35.98 18.98 -31.12
CA GLN A 1073 37.04 18.18 -30.51
C GLN A 1073 36.70 17.75 -29.08
N ASN A 1074 36.14 18.65 -28.26
CA ASN A 1074 35.72 18.31 -26.90
C ASN A 1074 34.60 17.27 -26.87
N ILE A 1075 33.60 17.37 -27.76
CA ILE A 1075 32.56 16.34 -27.88
C ILE A 1075 33.15 15.00 -28.30
N LYS A 1076 34.08 14.96 -29.28
CA LYS A 1076 34.73 13.70 -29.68
C LYS A 1076 35.55 13.09 -28.54
N ALA A 1077 36.26 13.91 -27.75
CA ALA A 1077 37.03 13.44 -26.61
C ALA A 1077 36.12 12.87 -25.51
N GLN A 1078 35.05 13.58 -25.13
CA GLN A 1078 34.08 13.13 -24.13
C GLN A 1078 33.33 11.87 -24.57
N LEU A 1079 32.96 11.76 -25.86
CA LEU A 1079 32.28 10.57 -26.39
C LEU A 1079 33.21 9.34 -26.40
N SER A 1080 34.52 9.55 -26.64
CA SER A 1080 35.51 8.49 -26.58
C SER A 1080 35.76 8.02 -25.14
N GLU A 1081 35.81 8.95 -24.19
CA GLU A 1081 35.96 8.65 -22.76
C GLU A 1081 34.73 7.89 -22.21
N GLU A 1082 33.52 8.32 -22.58
CA GLU A 1082 32.27 7.63 -22.23
C GLU A 1082 32.18 6.23 -22.87
N LYS A 1083 32.61 6.07 -24.13
CA LYS A 1083 32.69 4.74 -24.78
C LYS A 1083 33.64 3.80 -24.04
N GLN A 1084 34.81 4.30 -23.64
CA GLN A 1084 35.79 3.50 -22.92
C GLN A 1084 35.33 3.15 -21.51
N THR A 1085 34.62 4.08 -20.84
CA THR A 1085 34.03 3.85 -19.51
C THR A 1085 32.95 2.79 -19.55
N ARG A 1086 32.06 2.81 -20.57
CA ARG A 1086 31.04 1.77 -20.76
C ARG A 1086 31.63 0.41 -21.10
N ALA A 1087 32.63 0.35 -21.98
CA ALA A 1087 33.30 -0.90 -22.32
C ALA A 1087 33.96 -1.54 -21.09
N ASN A 1088 34.61 -0.74 -20.22
CA ASN A 1088 35.20 -1.23 -18.98
C ASN A 1088 34.14 -1.70 -17.97
N ALA A 1089 33.00 -1.01 -17.89
CA ALA A 1089 31.88 -1.40 -17.03
C ALA A 1089 31.22 -2.70 -17.51
N ASP A 1090 31.04 -2.88 -18.82
CA ASP A 1090 30.50 -4.10 -19.41
C ASP A 1090 31.45 -5.29 -19.21
N GLU A 1091 32.77 -5.08 -19.31
CA GLU A 1091 33.77 -6.12 -19.02
C GLU A 1091 33.76 -6.51 -17.53
N ALA A 1092 33.61 -5.55 -16.62
CA ALA A 1092 33.49 -5.80 -15.18
C ALA A 1092 32.19 -6.56 -14.84
N LEU A 1093 31.07 -6.18 -15.47
CA LEU A 1093 29.78 -6.85 -15.29
C LEU A 1093 29.82 -8.27 -15.86
N SER A 1094 30.46 -8.48 -17.02
CA SER A 1094 30.65 -9.80 -17.61
C SER A 1094 31.46 -10.74 -16.69
N LYS A 1095 32.52 -10.22 -16.05
CA LYS A 1095 33.32 -10.96 -15.06
C LYS A 1095 32.50 -11.30 -13.82
N GLN A 1096 31.71 -10.36 -13.29
CA GLN A 1096 30.82 -10.61 -12.15
C GLN A 1096 29.74 -11.65 -12.48
N VAL A 1097 29.11 -11.57 -13.65
CA VAL A 1097 28.09 -12.54 -14.09
C VAL A 1097 28.70 -13.93 -14.27
N THR A 1098 29.92 -14.02 -14.80
CA THR A 1098 30.63 -15.29 -14.96
C THR A 1098 31.00 -15.90 -13.59
N GLN A 1099 31.44 -15.07 -12.65
CA GLN A 1099 31.73 -15.50 -11.28
C GLN A 1099 30.46 -15.96 -10.55
N LEU A 1100 29.37 -15.18 -10.65
CA LEU A 1100 28.09 -15.53 -10.04
C LEU A 1100 27.54 -16.85 -10.61
N LYS A 1101 27.67 -17.06 -11.93
CA LYS A 1101 27.27 -18.32 -12.58
C LYS A 1101 28.08 -19.51 -12.06
N SER A 1102 29.38 -19.33 -11.85
CA SER A 1102 30.24 -20.37 -11.24
C SER A 1102 29.86 -20.66 -9.78
N GLU A 1103 29.56 -19.64 -8.97
CA GLU A 1103 29.13 -19.81 -7.58
C GLU A 1103 27.76 -20.49 -7.48
N VAL A 1104 26.81 -20.12 -8.35
CA VAL A 1104 25.50 -20.76 -8.44
C VAL A 1104 25.62 -22.22 -8.88
N ASP A 1105 26.43 -22.53 -9.89
CA ASP A 1105 26.64 -23.91 -10.33
C ASP A 1105 27.31 -24.78 -9.24
N GLN A 1106 28.21 -24.19 -8.43
CA GLN A 1106 28.80 -24.87 -7.28
C GLN A 1106 27.78 -25.10 -6.16
N ASN A 1107 26.96 -24.08 -5.83
CA ASN A 1107 25.93 -24.18 -4.80
C ASN A 1107 24.84 -25.19 -5.18
N ILE A 1108 24.39 -25.20 -6.44
CA ILE A 1108 23.43 -26.19 -6.95
C ILE A 1108 24.02 -27.60 -6.85
N LYS A 1109 25.30 -27.80 -7.21
CA LYS A 1109 25.96 -29.11 -7.06
C LYS A 1109 26.07 -29.53 -5.59
N ALA A 1110 26.37 -28.61 -4.68
CA ALA A 1110 26.44 -28.89 -3.24
C ALA A 1110 25.07 -29.28 -2.69
N GLN A 1111 24.01 -28.51 -2.97
CA GLN A 1111 22.64 -28.80 -2.55
C GLN A 1111 22.11 -30.11 -3.14
N LEU A 1112 22.39 -30.39 -4.41
CA LEU A 1112 21.99 -31.65 -5.03
C LEU A 1112 22.69 -32.86 -4.40
N SER A 1113 23.94 -32.69 -3.96
CA SER A 1113 24.69 -33.72 -3.24
C SER A 1113 24.14 -33.95 -1.83
N GLU A 1114 23.78 -32.88 -1.12
CA GLU A 1114 23.17 -32.94 0.20
C GLU A 1114 21.77 -33.58 0.16
N GLU A 1115 20.95 -33.23 -0.83
CA GLU A 1115 19.65 -33.85 -1.06
C GLU A 1115 19.79 -35.34 -1.43
N LYS A 1116 20.78 -35.70 -2.25
CA LYS A 1116 21.08 -37.11 -2.55
C LYS A 1116 21.48 -37.89 -1.30
N GLN A 1117 22.31 -37.31 -0.44
CA GLN A 1117 22.72 -37.93 0.83
C GLN A 1117 21.52 -38.11 1.76
N THR A 1118 20.66 -37.09 1.85
CA THR A 1118 19.46 -37.10 2.69
C THR A 1118 18.46 -38.16 2.25
N ARG A 1119 18.21 -38.29 0.93
CA ARG A 1119 17.38 -39.37 0.39
C ARG A 1119 17.97 -40.75 0.61
N ALA A 1120 19.28 -40.91 0.39
CA ALA A 1120 19.94 -42.20 0.65
C ALA A 1120 19.82 -42.62 2.12
N ASN A 1121 19.97 -41.68 3.06
CA ASN A 1121 19.79 -41.94 4.49
C ASN A 1121 18.33 -42.29 4.83
N ALA A 1122 17.36 -41.61 4.21
CA ALA A 1122 15.93 -41.89 4.39
C ALA A 1122 15.54 -43.27 3.83
N ASP A 1123 16.08 -43.64 2.67
CA ASP A 1123 15.88 -44.96 2.06
C ASP A 1123 16.52 -46.07 2.91
N GLU A 1124 17.69 -45.81 3.52
CA GLU A 1124 18.33 -46.75 4.44
C GLU A 1124 17.51 -46.92 5.74
N ALA A 1125 16.97 -45.83 6.28
CA ALA A 1125 16.10 -45.85 7.46
C ALA A 1125 14.78 -46.60 7.18
N LEU A 1126 14.18 -46.36 6.01
CA LEU A 1126 12.99 -47.06 5.56
C LEU A 1126 13.27 -48.54 5.32
N SER A 1127 14.42 -48.87 4.73
CA SER A 1127 14.86 -50.26 4.56
C SER A 1127 15.01 -50.97 5.91
N LYS A 1128 15.62 -50.33 6.91
CA LYS A 1128 15.72 -50.87 8.28
C LYS A 1128 14.35 -51.08 8.92
N GLN A 1129 13.41 -50.14 8.78
CA GLN A 1129 12.04 -50.29 9.26
C GLN A 1129 11.30 -51.45 8.57
N VAL A 1130 11.45 -51.59 7.25
CA VAL A 1130 10.85 -52.69 6.48
C VAL A 1130 11.46 -54.03 6.86
N THR A 1131 12.76 -54.10 7.15
CA THR A 1131 13.41 -55.31 7.65
C THR A 1131 12.94 -55.65 9.06
N GLN A 1132 12.76 -54.66 9.94
CA GLN A 1132 12.26 -54.86 11.30
C GLN A 1132 10.81 -55.35 11.31
N LEU A 1133 9.94 -54.78 10.46
CA LEU A 1133 8.57 -55.22 10.24
C LEU A 1133 8.43 -56.60 9.58
N LYS A 1134 9.50 -57.13 8.98
CA LYS A 1134 9.54 -58.51 8.45
C LYS A 1134 10.08 -59.51 9.48
N SER A 1135 10.68 -59.04 10.57
CA SER A 1135 11.23 -59.88 11.65
C SER A 1135 10.35 -59.96 12.90
N GLU A 1136 9.27 -59.17 12.95
CA GLU A 1136 8.14 -59.28 13.89
C GLU A 1136 6.97 -59.98 13.20
#